data_AF-A0A3D8S729-F1
#
_entry.id   AF-A0A3D8S729-F1
#
_cell.length_a   1.000
_cell.length_b   1.000
_cell.length_c   1.000
_cell.angle_alpha   90.00
_cell.angle_beta   90.00
_cell.angle_gamma   90.00
#
_symmetry.space_group_name_H-M   'P 1'
#
loop_
_entity.id
_entity.type
_entity.pdbx_description
1 polymer ?
#
loop_
_entity_poly.entity_id
_entity_poly.type
_entity_poly.pdbx_seq_one_letter_code
_entity_poly.pdbx_strand_id
1 'polypeptide(L)'
;MPSETEVAHELAIVRSKDQIPVPSTDLLSYLFDSPYSEHNQWPSDEPLFLSPPGSEYPNYTFEEIKKLVKCFATGLKRLGSKGKRVAIYGDSNVHFQIVLLGALAAGASVNLCPSCPVQDLAFRVQQLEADFVFFSSDEIDKAYAAAADSNIPKERLFAIDHSTEKREAQGNDQSWSSIFDFKDGSSFEWQRLSDEESKNTTALYVYTSGSTGSPKLAERSHYGLIGNTEQLLFRYNRTNRTKGSVFCSFKAAGIGGILFGLLTPLKTRYKSMFVGQCDLKTYIGLVESFRPTYLAMPKYMVQELVDHAPKADFSSVTEITVGGAMVPFKLREMWAQVHGSPCYVVMGMTEVIRVGVQISSNPLRPVTDNTLGQLLPNVEAMVVDRSGQPVQRNQCGELWTKDPFRMKGYLNNALQTAEMFTDDGWLRSGDICKVNEQDDWYFIGRIKDLFKIKGNHVSASEIESALLNHSSIIDASVIPVKVPGDEESVPRGFLVKDQSSELTLENLYEWMDKDLAPKMQLLGGAEFLDVLPLSNRATTILNSKRQKCDHDRNPEIYGQPMSSLMKEGLQVLGYTDRDINHLNVIHVAGTKGKGSTCAFTNCFLKAHGERTGYPRKTGLYTGPHLVCLRERLRINFEPIDEELFATYFFDVWEKFLTSRLTPGYLQLMTLVSFHAFVKEGVDVAIFETNCGGEDDATNFFMNPAVTGITRLGLDHIKTLGPTIQNIAWHKSGIFKPGAPALSTIQEQVASDELQRRAAEKNTVLEFVDIDPMIPANVIPEVQKKNATLGMALVNASLKNRPVNESRGLIPQDVVRGVELYSWPGRFEHIVDGHYQWLLDMAHNALSLRAAGKWFVDATSESQSNNSNLPNILIFSQVSERDHETLLKNLAKSIQDGHIKFQYVIFCTLLERQDDIPSNDLAHRNLESVSSEIQESYAAIWKGIDSQAEISLEPTINDALQSAKTIGTQAGGMQTLITGTSRLVGHALCLLHRVDS
;
A
#
# COMPACT_ATOMS: atom_id res chain seq x y z
N MET A 1 -56.05 2.69 21.39
CA MET A 1 -54.63 2.60 20.96
C MET A 1 -53.91 3.75 21.65
N PRO A 2 -52.98 3.50 22.58
CA PRO A 2 -52.16 4.57 23.11
C PRO A 2 -51.13 4.97 22.03
N SER A 3 -50.98 6.29 21.88
CA SER A 3 -50.03 6.97 21.01
C SER A 3 -48.61 6.48 21.23
N GLU A 4 -47.95 6.06 20.14
CA GLU A 4 -46.51 5.83 20.11
C GLU A 4 -45.80 7.08 20.61
N THR A 5 -45.08 6.89 21.70
CA THR A 5 -44.20 7.88 22.31
C THR A 5 -42.99 7.99 21.38
N GLU A 6 -42.70 9.20 20.88
CA GLU A 6 -41.42 9.50 20.22
C GLU A 6 -40.28 9.14 21.18
N VAL A 7 -39.67 7.98 20.95
CA VAL A 7 -38.43 7.60 21.62
C VAL A 7 -37.36 8.52 21.03
N ALA A 8 -36.91 9.51 21.80
CA ALA A 8 -35.73 10.27 21.46
C ALA A 8 -34.55 9.28 21.36
N HIS A 9 -34.15 8.92 20.14
CA HIS A 9 -33.08 7.98 19.90
C HIS A 9 -31.76 8.60 20.37
N GLU A 10 -31.16 8.04 21.41
CA GLU A 10 -29.88 8.49 21.95
C GLU A 10 -28.75 8.32 20.91
N LEU A 11 -27.85 9.29 20.83
CA LEU A 11 -26.70 9.23 19.93
C LEU A 11 -25.71 8.16 20.40
N ALA A 12 -25.02 7.54 19.45
CA ALA A 12 -24.00 6.52 19.67
C ALA A 12 -22.67 7.12 20.17
N ILE A 13 -22.71 7.91 21.24
CA ILE A 13 -21.55 8.51 21.92
C ILE A 13 -21.50 7.93 23.34
N VAL A 14 -20.44 7.18 23.65
CA VAL A 14 -20.30 6.49 24.93
C VAL A 14 -19.00 6.90 25.60
N ARG A 15 -19.12 7.28 26.87
CA ARG A 15 -17.98 7.40 27.78
C ARG A 15 -17.94 6.17 28.67
N SER A 16 -16.75 5.65 28.93
CA SER A 16 -16.59 4.54 29.86
C SER A 16 -17.20 4.88 31.22
N LYS A 17 -17.91 3.90 31.79
CA LYS A 17 -18.50 4.00 33.13
C LYS A 17 -17.44 3.94 34.23
N ASP A 18 -16.29 3.38 33.88
CA ASP A 18 -15.17 3.18 34.79
C ASP A 18 -14.08 4.23 34.52
N GLN A 19 -13.52 4.78 35.59
CA GLN A 19 -12.32 5.60 35.53
C GLN A 19 -11.33 5.05 36.54
N ILE A 20 -10.08 4.85 36.10
CA ILE A 20 -8.99 4.43 36.98
C ILE A 20 -7.92 5.53 37.04
N PRO A 21 -7.29 5.73 38.21
CA PRO A 21 -6.09 6.55 38.30
C PRO A 21 -4.93 5.80 37.62
N VAL A 22 -4.19 6.50 36.76
CA VAL A 22 -3.02 5.92 36.07
C VAL A 22 -1.75 6.61 36.56
N PRO A 23 -0.73 5.85 37.01
CA PRO A 23 0.54 6.43 37.43
C PRO A 23 1.25 7.13 36.27
N SER A 24 1.58 8.41 36.46
CA SER A 24 2.42 9.17 35.55
C SER A 24 3.89 9.06 35.93
N THR A 25 4.56 8.03 35.44
CA THR A 25 5.97 7.75 35.71
C THR A 25 6.61 7.04 34.52
N ASP A 26 7.90 6.71 34.59
CA ASP A 26 8.54 5.86 33.60
C ASP A 26 8.14 4.38 33.77
N LEU A 27 8.19 3.65 32.66
CA LEU A 27 7.70 2.27 32.60
C LEU A 27 8.44 1.33 33.56
N LEU A 28 9.74 1.56 33.81
CA LEU A 28 10.52 0.69 34.68
C LEU A 28 10.20 0.92 36.15
N SER A 29 10.05 2.17 36.57
CA SER A 29 9.57 2.52 37.91
C SER A 29 8.21 1.89 38.18
N TYR A 30 7.29 2.00 37.22
CA TYR A 30 5.97 1.37 37.29
C TYR A 30 6.07 -0.16 37.50
N LEU A 31 6.96 -0.83 36.76
CA LEU A 31 7.12 -2.27 36.82
C LEU A 31 7.88 -2.73 38.08
N PHE A 32 8.96 -2.06 38.47
CA PHE A 32 9.95 -2.59 39.42
C PHE A 32 9.86 -2.05 40.85
N ASP A 33 9.25 -0.89 41.09
CA ASP A 33 9.22 -0.32 42.44
C ASP A 33 8.17 -0.96 43.34
N SER A 34 7.03 -1.34 42.75
CA SER A 34 5.94 -1.98 43.49
C SER A 34 5.23 -3.01 42.61
N PRO A 35 4.78 -4.13 43.18
CA PRO A 35 3.87 -5.01 42.48
C PRO A 35 2.51 -4.33 42.30
N TYR A 36 1.66 -4.90 41.46
CA TYR A 36 0.27 -4.44 41.37
C TYR A 36 -0.51 -4.64 42.68
N SER A 37 -0.26 -5.75 43.39
CA SER A 37 -0.75 -5.94 44.76
C SER A 37 0.17 -6.86 45.53
N GLU A 38 0.25 -6.66 46.85
CA GLU A 38 1.09 -7.46 47.75
C GLU A 38 0.59 -8.90 47.95
N HIS A 39 -0.67 -9.18 47.59
CA HIS A 39 -1.29 -10.49 47.68
C HIS A 39 -1.29 -11.22 46.34
N ASN A 40 -1.33 -12.57 46.40
CA ASN A 40 -1.51 -13.45 45.24
C ASN A 40 -0.46 -13.25 44.11
N GLN A 41 0.75 -12.88 44.50
CA GLN A 41 1.95 -12.83 43.65
C GLN A 41 2.87 -14.04 43.90
N TRP A 42 3.71 -14.37 42.91
CA TRP A 42 4.82 -15.30 43.16
C TRP A 42 5.90 -14.63 44.02
N PRO A 43 6.58 -15.40 44.90
CA PRO A 43 7.73 -14.91 45.65
C PRO A 43 8.83 -14.36 44.75
N SER A 44 9.59 -13.36 45.22
CA SER A 44 10.65 -12.72 44.43
C SER A 44 11.85 -13.62 44.15
N ASP A 45 12.02 -14.69 44.92
CA ASP A 45 13.04 -15.74 44.78
C ASP A 45 12.59 -16.90 43.87
N GLU A 46 11.35 -16.88 43.39
CA GLU A 46 10.86 -17.80 42.37
C GLU A 46 11.03 -17.21 40.96
N PRO A 47 11.37 -18.02 39.95
CA PRO A 47 11.51 -17.52 38.59
C PRO A 47 10.18 -17.00 38.02
N LEU A 48 10.21 -15.79 37.44
CA LEU A 48 9.09 -15.18 36.74
C LEU A 48 9.22 -15.29 35.22
N PHE A 49 10.42 -15.06 34.68
CA PHE A 49 10.69 -15.25 33.26
C PHE A 49 11.17 -16.67 33.04
N LEU A 50 10.41 -17.43 32.27
CA LEU A 50 10.65 -18.83 32.03
C LEU A 50 10.98 -19.08 30.57
N SER A 51 11.94 -19.97 30.36
CA SER A 51 12.27 -20.55 29.07
C SER A 51 11.58 -21.91 28.90
N PRO A 52 11.38 -22.39 27.67
CA PRO A 52 10.87 -23.74 27.43
C PRO A 52 11.70 -24.82 28.14
N PRO A 53 11.10 -25.92 28.61
CA PRO A 53 11.85 -27.07 29.11
C PRO A 53 12.88 -27.56 28.09
N GLY A 54 14.13 -27.75 28.52
CA GLY A 54 15.23 -28.17 27.65
C GLY A 54 15.91 -27.03 26.86
N SER A 55 15.46 -25.79 27.02
CA SER A 55 16.13 -24.61 26.47
C SER A 55 17.50 -24.38 27.11
N GLU A 56 18.46 -23.88 26.33
CA GLU A 56 19.75 -23.39 26.84
C GLU A 56 19.61 -22.05 27.57
N TYR A 57 18.51 -21.32 27.33
CA TYR A 57 18.22 -20.08 28.02
C TYR A 57 17.77 -20.35 29.47
N PRO A 58 18.29 -19.60 30.46
CA PRO A 58 17.93 -19.79 31.86
C PRO A 58 16.52 -19.25 32.18
N ASN A 59 16.08 -19.55 33.40
CA ASN A 59 14.92 -18.92 34.02
C ASN A 59 15.41 -17.81 34.96
N TYR A 60 14.63 -16.73 35.11
CA TYR A 60 15.03 -15.60 35.94
C TYR A 60 13.98 -15.22 36.97
N THR A 61 14.44 -15.06 38.21
CA THR A 61 13.69 -14.43 39.31
C THR A 61 13.48 -12.94 39.07
N PHE A 62 12.55 -12.33 39.80
CA PHE A 62 12.29 -10.90 39.69
C PHE A 62 13.54 -10.04 39.96
N GLU A 63 14.30 -10.39 41.00
CA GLU A 63 15.52 -9.66 41.38
C GLU A 63 16.66 -9.84 40.37
N GLU A 64 16.78 -11.02 39.76
CA GLU A 64 17.75 -11.25 38.69
C GLU A 64 17.41 -10.46 37.42
N ILE A 65 16.13 -10.41 37.03
CA ILE A 65 15.67 -9.57 35.92
C ILE A 65 16.06 -8.12 36.20
N LYS A 66 15.70 -7.59 37.38
CA LYS A 66 16.01 -6.21 37.78
C LYS A 66 17.52 -5.95 37.74
N LYS A 67 18.33 -6.86 38.29
CA LYS A 67 19.80 -6.76 38.28
C LYS A 67 20.36 -6.72 36.86
N LEU A 68 19.92 -7.63 35.98
CA LEU A 68 20.40 -7.68 34.59
C LEU A 68 20.00 -6.44 33.81
N VAL A 69 18.76 -5.95 33.96
CA VAL A 69 18.31 -4.69 33.37
C VAL A 69 19.23 -3.52 33.75
N LYS A 70 19.56 -3.40 35.04
CA LYS A 70 20.47 -2.34 35.55
C LYS A 70 21.90 -2.47 35.00
N CYS A 71 22.43 -3.70 34.98
CA CYS A 71 23.79 -3.96 34.49
C CYS A 71 23.92 -3.73 32.98
N PHE A 72 22.90 -4.13 32.20
CA PHE A 72 22.84 -3.88 30.76
C PHE A 72 22.73 -2.39 30.46
N ALA A 73 21.85 -1.68 31.17
CA ALA A 73 21.64 -0.24 31.00
C ALA A 73 22.91 0.58 31.25
N THR A 74 23.67 0.21 32.28
CA THR A 74 24.95 0.85 32.63
C THR A 74 25.97 0.68 31.50
N GLY A 75 26.07 -0.53 30.96
CA GLY A 75 26.84 -0.85 29.78
C GLY A 75 26.49 -0.02 28.57
N LEU A 76 25.20 -0.03 28.20
CA LEU A 76 24.70 0.69 27.05
C LEU A 76 24.90 2.21 27.18
N LYS A 77 24.77 2.76 28.40
CA LYS A 77 25.07 4.18 28.67
C LYS A 77 26.52 4.54 28.41
N ARG A 78 27.47 3.65 28.68
CA ARG A 78 28.90 3.87 28.36
C ARG A 78 29.17 3.89 26.85
N LEU A 79 28.35 3.22 26.06
CA LEU A 79 28.34 3.35 24.59
C LEU A 79 27.60 4.63 24.11
N GLY A 80 27.03 5.42 25.03
CA GLY A 80 26.45 6.74 24.80
C GLY A 80 24.95 6.74 24.47
N SER A 81 24.07 6.32 25.38
CA SER A 81 22.64 6.02 25.09
C SER A 81 21.63 7.18 24.99
N LYS A 82 22.01 8.44 25.26
CA LYS A 82 21.02 9.53 25.39
C LYS A 82 20.46 9.91 24.02
N GLY A 83 19.14 9.74 23.81
CA GLY A 83 18.45 10.04 22.56
C GLY A 83 18.55 8.94 21.49
N LYS A 84 19.03 7.75 21.85
CA LYS A 84 19.26 6.64 20.92
C LYS A 84 18.02 5.77 20.69
N ARG A 85 17.92 5.20 19.49
CA ARG A 85 16.90 4.21 19.10
C ARG A 85 17.53 2.83 18.96
N VAL A 86 16.97 1.84 19.64
CA VAL A 86 17.48 0.46 19.66
C VAL A 86 16.52 -0.45 18.90
N ALA A 87 17.03 -1.17 17.91
CA ALA A 87 16.31 -2.26 17.26
C ALA A 87 16.66 -3.59 17.92
N ILE A 88 15.66 -4.41 18.19
CA ILE A 88 15.83 -5.79 18.66
C ILE A 88 15.22 -6.72 17.61
N TYR A 89 16.03 -7.54 16.96
CA TYR A 89 15.67 -8.32 15.78
C TYR A 89 15.73 -9.84 16.01
N GLY A 90 14.68 -10.56 15.61
CA GLY A 90 14.66 -12.02 15.58
C GLY A 90 13.54 -12.61 16.43
N ASP A 91 13.68 -13.89 16.76
CA ASP A 91 12.69 -14.62 17.55
C ASP A 91 12.81 -14.32 19.04
N SER A 92 11.65 -14.09 19.67
CA SER A 92 11.57 -13.64 21.06
C SER A 92 11.94 -14.74 22.04
N ASN A 93 12.77 -14.39 23.03
CA ASN A 93 13.13 -15.23 24.17
C ASN A 93 13.22 -14.37 25.45
N VAL A 94 13.65 -14.97 26.56
CA VAL A 94 13.81 -14.28 27.85
C VAL A 94 14.83 -13.12 27.80
N HIS A 95 15.92 -13.25 27.04
CA HIS A 95 16.96 -12.21 26.94
C HIS A 95 16.50 -11.01 26.11
N PHE A 96 15.64 -11.22 25.09
CA PHE A 96 15.02 -10.11 24.34
C PHE A 96 14.28 -9.15 25.28
N GLN A 97 13.61 -9.69 26.30
CA GLN A 97 12.89 -8.89 27.28
C GLN A 97 13.86 -8.09 28.16
N ILE A 98 14.99 -8.69 28.54
CA ILE A 98 16.04 -8.02 29.32
C ILE A 98 16.69 -6.90 28.51
N VAL A 99 17.00 -7.13 27.23
CA VAL A 99 17.55 -6.09 26.34
C VAL A 99 16.55 -4.94 26.16
N LEU A 100 15.26 -5.24 25.95
CA LEU A 100 14.22 -4.22 25.85
C LEU A 100 14.15 -3.36 27.11
N LEU A 101 14.02 -3.99 28.29
CA LEU A 101 13.91 -3.28 29.56
C LEU A 101 15.22 -2.54 29.91
N GLY A 102 16.38 -3.13 29.59
CA GLY A 102 17.70 -2.55 29.79
C GLY A 102 17.97 -1.34 28.90
N ALA A 103 17.51 -1.37 27.64
CA ALA A 103 17.60 -0.23 26.73
C ALA A 103 16.70 0.93 27.21
N LEU A 104 15.48 0.64 27.68
CA LEU A 104 14.62 1.65 28.32
C LEU A 104 15.28 2.23 29.57
N ALA A 105 15.94 1.41 30.40
CA ALA A 105 16.67 1.84 31.59
C ALA A 105 17.85 2.77 31.25
N ALA A 106 18.46 2.56 30.10
CA ALA A 106 19.51 3.42 29.56
C ALA A 106 18.97 4.76 29.02
N GLY A 107 17.64 4.93 28.91
CA GLY A 107 16.96 6.10 28.35
C GLY A 107 16.79 6.05 26.82
N ALA A 108 16.89 4.87 26.21
CA ALA A 108 16.68 4.67 24.78
C ALA A 108 15.22 4.29 24.46
N SER A 109 14.78 4.57 23.25
CA SER A 109 13.49 4.09 22.71
C SER A 109 13.71 2.80 21.93
N VAL A 110 12.79 1.83 22.04
CA VAL A 110 13.02 0.46 21.54
C VAL A 110 12.03 0.08 20.44
N ASN A 111 12.50 -0.55 19.38
CA ASN A 111 11.70 -1.27 18.41
C ASN A 111 11.95 -2.77 18.53
N LEU A 112 10.87 -3.56 18.55
CA LEU A 112 10.94 -5.01 18.38
C LEU A 112 10.63 -5.35 16.93
N CYS A 113 11.54 -6.05 16.26
CA CYS A 113 11.40 -6.49 14.89
C CYS A 113 11.41 -8.02 14.83
N PRO A 114 10.33 -8.68 14.37
CA PRO A 114 10.34 -10.12 14.19
C PRO A 114 11.30 -10.53 13.05
N SER A 115 11.69 -11.80 13.01
CA SER A 115 12.46 -12.37 11.88
C SER A 115 11.77 -12.05 10.55
N CYS A 116 12.54 -11.55 9.58
CA CYS A 116 12.07 -11.14 8.26
C CYS A 116 13.21 -11.22 7.22
N PRO A 117 12.91 -11.11 5.92
CA PRO A 117 13.94 -11.03 4.88
C PRO A 117 14.92 -9.86 5.10
N VAL A 118 16.13 -9.99 4.57
CA VAL A 118 17.22 -9.00 4.74
C VAL A 118 16.80 -7.60 4.32
N GLN A 119 16.10 -7.47 3.19
CA GLN A 119 15.67 -6.18 2.66
C GLN A 119 14.63 -5.51 3.57
N ASP A 120 13.72 -6.30 4.15
CA ASP A 120 12.74 -5.81 5.11
C ASP A 120 13.44 -5.33 6.39
N LEU A 121 14.40 -6.11 6.90
CA LEU A 121 15.18 -5.71 8.07
C LEU A 121 15.96 -4.41 7.79
N ALA A 122 16.63 -4.33 6.64
CA ALA A 122 17.39 -3.16 6.23
C ALA A 122 16.51 -1.90 6.19
N PHE A 123 15.35 -2.00 5.52
CA PHE A 123 14.34 -0.93 5.46
C PHE A 123 13.87 -0.52 6.87
N ARG A 124 13.52 -1.50 7.72
CA ARG A 124 12.98 -1.22 9.06
C ARG A 124 13.98 -0.54 9.97
N VAL A 125 15.25 -0.93 9.84
CA VAL A 125 16.37 -0.39 10.60
C VAL A 125 16.71 1.03 10.14
N GLN A 126 16.64 1.31 8.83
CA GLN A 126 16.75 2.67 8.28
C GLN A 126 15.57 3.56 8.69
N GLN A 127 14.34 3.06 8.59
CA GLN A 127 13.13 3.80 8.96
C GLN A 127 13.11 4.16 10.44
N LEU A 128 13.59 3.25 11.30
CA LEU A 128 13.77 3.54 12.72
C LEU A 128 14.90 4.56 12.97
N GLU A 129 15.87 4.66 12.07
CA GLU A 129 17.16 5.32 12.31
C GLU A 129 17.86 4.69 13.53
N ALA A 130 17.99 3.36 13.51
CA ALA A 130 18.52 2.62 14.65
C ALA A 130 19.98 2.96 14.93
N ASP A 131 20.31 3.28 16.18
CA ASP A 131 21.68 3.43 16.64
C ASP A 131 22.35 2.09 16.87
N PHE A 132 21.63 1.17 17.51
CA PHE A 132 22.12 -0.16 17.85
C PHE A 132 21.12 -1.21 17.43
N VAL A 133 21.61 -2.34 16.92
CA VAL A 133 20.80 -3.50 16.58
C VAL A 133 21.26 -4.67 17.43
N PHE A 134 20.38 -5.14 18.31
CA PHE A 134 20.55 -6.41 19.00
C PHE A 134 19.77 -7.46 18.24
N PHE A 135 20.35 -8.62 17.98
CA PHE A 135 19.70 -9.64 17.14
C PHE A 135 19.87 -11.05 17.71
N SER A 136 18.94 -11.97 17.42
CA SER A 136 19.09 -13.38 17.81
C SER A 136 20.38 -13.98 17.21
N SER A 137 21.16 -14.74 17.98
CA SER A 137 22.40 -15.36 17.50
C SER A 137 22.22 -16.20 16.23
N ASP A 138 21.06 -16.81 16.05
CA ASP A 138 20.74 -17.67 14.90
C ASP A 138 20.46 -16.88 13.61
N GLU A 139 20.35 -15.55 13.71
CA GLU A 139 20.00 -14.64 12.62
C GLU A 139 21.19 -13.76 12.19
N ILE A 140 22.41 -14.18 12.54
CA ILE A 140 23.65 -13.40 12.36
C ILE A 140 23.92 -12.98 10.91
N ASP A 141 23.80 -13.90 9.95
CA ASP A 141 24.09 -13.62 8.54
C ASP A 141 23.12 -12.56 7.97
N LYS A 142 21.84 -12.66 8.33
CA LYS A 142 20.82 -11.70 7.89
C LYS A 142 21.01 -10.34 8.54
N ALA A 143 21.36 -10.31 9.83
CA ALA A 143 21.62 -9.06 10.54
C ALA A 143 22.81 -8.31 9.94
N TYR A 144 23.92 -9.00 9.62
CA TYR A 144 25.07 -8.38 8.97
C TYR A 144 24.80 -7.94 7.54
N ALA A 145 24.06 -8.74 6.76
CA ALA A 145 23.67 -8.37 5.41
C ALA A 145 22.79 -7.10 5.43
N ALA A 146 21.80 -7.04 6.32
CA ALA A 146 20.94 -5.88 6.45
C ALA A 146 21.70 -4.64 6.93
N ALA A 147 22.66 -4.80 7.84
CA ALA A 147 23.50 -3.70 8.30
C ALA A 147 24.37 -3.12 7.18
N ALA A 148 24.88 -3.98 6.28
CA ALA A 148 25.62 -3.55 5.10
C ALA A 148 24.74 -2.73 4.13
N ASP A 149 23.50 -3.17 3.90
CA ASP A 149 22.52 -2.43 3.07
C ASP A 149 22.07 -1.12 3.73
N SER A 150 22.08 -1.06 5.06
CA SER A 150 21.58 0.07 5.86
C SER A 150 22.65 1.04 6.36
N ASN A 151 23.92 0.86 5.99
CA ASN A 151 25.05 1.66 6.47
C ASN A 151 25.17 1.73 8.01
N ILE A 152 24.75 0.67 8.73
CA ILE A 152 25.00 0.58 10.17
C ILE A 152 26.37 -0.05 10.40
N PRO A 153 27.26 0.63 11.16
CA PRO A 153 28.58 0.07 11.46
C PRO A 153 28.46 -1.25 12.24
N LYS A 154 29.31 -2.22 11.92
CA LYS A 154 29.31 -3.54 12.56
C LYS A 154 29.52 -3.46 14.07
N GLU A 155 30.20 -2.43 14.56
CA GLU A 155 30.45 -2.18 15.98
C GLU A 155 29.18 -1.78 16.76
N ARG A 156 28.04 -1.67 16.07
CA ARG A 156 26.73 -1.37 16.66
C ARG A 156 25.77 -2.56 16.59
N LEU A 157 26.25 -3.72 16.16
CA LEU A 157 25.50 -4.97 16.04
C LEU A 157 25.89 -5.91 17.17
N PHE A 158 24.92 -6.41 17.93
CA PHE A 158 25.17 -7.29 19.07
C PHE A 158 24.28 -8.54 19.03
N ALA A 159 24.90 -9.72 18.98
CA ALA A 159 24.18 -10.99 19.03
C ALA A 159 23.68 -11.30 20.46
N ILE A 160 22.40 -11.62 20.59
CA ILE A 160 21.75 -12.09 21.82
C ILE A 160 21.84 -13.61 21.83
N ASP A 161 22.79 -14.13 22.61
CA ASP A 161 23.04 -15.55 22.83
C ASP A 161 22.49 -16.02 24.20
N HIS A 162 22.72 -17.30 24.56
CA HIS A 162 22.27 -17.89 25.82
C HIS A 162 23.10 -17.47 27.05
N SER A 163 24.22 -16.77 26.89
CA SER A 163 25.16 -16.48 27.98
C SER A 163 25.06 -15.04 28.48
N THR A 164 25.02 -14.86 29.79
CA THR A 164 25.18 -13.55 30.45
C THR A 164 26.61 -13.33 30.98
N GLU A 165 27.49 -14.32 30.85
CA GLU A 165 28.89 -14.21 31.24
C GLU A 165 29.62 -13.32 30.25
N LYS A 166 30.31 -12.30 30.74
CA LYS A 166 30.98 -11.31 29.91
C LYS A 166 32.04 -11.99 29.04
N ARG A 167 31.81 -12.05 27.72
CA ARG A 167 32.81 -12.50 26.74
C ARG A 167 33.53 -11.29 26.15
N GLU A 168 34.86 -11.36 26.07
CA GLU A 168 35.63 -10.43 25.24
C GLU A 168 35.29 -10.69 23.77
N ALA A 169 35.17 -9.62 22.96
CA ALA A 169 34.87 -9.74 21.55
C ALA A 169 35.94 -10.61 20.85
N GLN A 170 35.54 -11.71 20.23
CA GLN A 170 36.44 -12.52 19.41
C GLN A 170 36.26 -12.13 17.94
N GLY A 171 37.18 -11.34 17.41
CA GLY A 171 37.11 -10.86 16.03
C GLY A 171 36.06 -9.77 15.84
N ASN A 172 35.22 -9.91 14.81
CA ASN A 172 34.21 -8.92 14.43
C ASN A 172 32.82 -9.18 15.03
N ASP A 173 32.61 -10.27 15.77
CA ASP A 173 31.30 -10.66 16.31
C ASP A 173 31.14 -10.20 17.76
N GLN A 174 30.30 -9.19 17.96
CA GLN A 174 30.01 -8.67 19.30
C GLN A 174 28.81 -9.41 19.92
N SER A 175 29.00 -9.95 21.13
CA SER A 175 27.92 -10.53 21.93
C SER A 175 27.29 -9.46 22.82
N TRP A 176 25.97 -9.53 23.04
CA TRP A 176 25.25 -8.71 24.00
C TRP A 176 25.84 -8.80 25.41
N SER A 177 26.47 -9.94 25.75
CA SER A 177 27.12 -10.16 27.04
C SER A 177 28.25 -9.16 27.32
N SER A 178 28.89 -8.65 26.26
CA SER A 178 29.95 -7.63 26.35
C SER A 178 29.44 -6.27 26.85
N ILE A 179 28.14 -6.01 26.69
CA ILE A 179 27.51 -4.78 27.17
C ILE A 179 27.47 -4.76 28.69
N PHE A 180 27.19 -5.88 29.35
CA PHE A 180 26.95 -5.87 30.79
C PHE A 180 28.10 -5.26 31.59
N ASP A 181 27.72 -4.36 32.51
CA ASP A 181 28.59 -3.89 33.56
C ASP A 181 28.06 -4.27 34.94
N PHE A 182 28.56 -5.40 35.45
CA PHE A 182 28.21 -5.90 36.78
C PHE A 182 28.90 -5.13 37.92
N LYS A 183 29.93 -4.32 37.63
CA LYS A 183 30.66 -3.58 38.66
C LYS A 183 29.85 -2.39 39.16
N ASP A 184 29.40 -1.52 38.25
CA ASP A 184 28.65 -0.32 38.61
C ASP A 184 27.12 -0.53 38.49
N GLY A 185 26.69 -1.60 37.81
CA GLY A 185 25.29 -1.88 37.52
C GLY A 185 24.40 -2.11 38.75
N SER A 186 24.94 -2.62 39.85
CA SER A 186 24.14 -2.82 41.09
C SER A 186 23.64 -1.49 41.67
N SER A 187 24.46 -0.43 41.57
CA SER A 187 24.17 0.93 42.05
C SER A 187 23.48 1.84 41.03
N PHE A 188 23.30 1.37 39.80
CA PHE A 188 22.68 2.16 38.74
C PHE A 188 21.26 2.56 39.11
N GLU A 189 20.81 3.75 38.75
CA GLU A 189 19.39 4.10 38.83
C GLU A 189 18.98 4.66 37.47
N TRP A 190 17.88 4.14 36.93
CA TRP A 190 17.33 4.68 35.68
C TRP A 190 16.70 6.05 35.93
N GLN A 191 16.59 6.84 34.87
CA GLN A 191 16.01 8.17 34.96
C GLN A 191 14.52 8.05 35.32
N ARG A 192 14.11 8.82 36.34
CA ARG A 192 12.70 9.00 36.69
C ARG A 192 12.14 10.13 35.85
N LEU A 193 11.02 9.87 35.17
CA LEU A 193 10.34 10.88 34.36
C LEU A 193 9.27 11.59 35.19
N SER A 194 9.16 12.91 35.03
CA SER A 194 8.03 13.70 35.50
C SER A 194 6.72 13.33 34.77
N ASP A 195 5.59 13.86 35.24
CA ASP A 195 4.28 13.64 34.59
C ASP A 195 4.31 14.03 33.10
N GLU A 196 4.81 15.22 32.79
CA GLU A 196 4.90 15.72 31.41
C GLU A 196 5.88 14.89 30.55
N GLU A 197 7.06 14.56 31.10
CA GLU A 197 8.04 13.74 30.38
C GLU A 197 7.51 12.33 30.11
N SER A 198 6.79 11.71 31.05
CA SER A 198 6.25 10.35 30.89
C SER A 198 5.23 10.25 29.75
N LYS A 199 4.47 11.34 29.53
CA LYS A 199 3.46 11.45 28.46
C LYS A 199 4.09 11.67 27.09
N ASN A 200 5.21 12.39 27.04
CA ASN A 200 5.82 12.83 25.80
C ASN A 200 7.03 11.99 25.36
N THR A 201 7.70 11.29 26.27
CA THR A 201 8.87 10.46 25.96
C THR A 201 8.45 9.14 25.35
N THR A 202 8.91 8.85 24.12
CA THR A 202 8.64 7.60 23.42
C THR A 202 9.42 6.46 24.06
N ALA A 203 8.71 5.44 24.54
CA ALA A 203 9.30 4.20 25.06
C ALA A 203 9.48 3.18 23.93
N LEU A 204 8.43 2.93 23.14
CA LEU A 204 8.41 1.88 22.13
C LEU A 204 7.98 2.42 20.76
N TYR A 205 8.61 1.89 19.72
CA TYR A 205 8.16 1.98 18.33
C TYR A 205 7.60 0.62 17.93
N VAL A 206 6.32 0.58 17.52
CA VAL A 206 5.65 -0.68 17.15
C VAL A 206 5.20 -0.62 15.71
N TYR A 207 5.52 -1.65 14.93
CA TYR A 207 5.07 -1.74 13.54
C TYR A 207 3.57 -1.98 13.46
N THR A 208 2.87 -1.14 12.68
CA THR A 208 1.46 -1.34 12.37
C THR A 208 1.30 -2.49 11.38
N SER A 209 0.34 -3.39 11.61
CA SER A 209 0.00 -4.49 10.68
C SER A 209 -0.82 -4.03 9.45
N GLY A 210 -0.71 -2.75 9.07
CA GLY A 210 -1.53 -2.09 8.05
C GLY A 210 -1.51 -2.74 6.66
N SER A 211 -2.64 -2.66 5.97
CA SER A 211 -3.09 -3.56 4.90
C SER A 211 -3.06 -2.99 3.47
N THR A 212 -2.42 -1.84 3.22
CA THR A 212 -2.45 -1.20 1.89
C THR A 212 -1.23 -0.32 1.58
N GLY A 213 -0.21 -0.24 2.46
CA GLY A 213 0.97 0.62 2.27
C GLY A 213 2.23 0.13 2.98
N SER A 214 3.34 0.84 2.83
CA SER A 214 4.62 0.53 3.49
C SER A 214 4.47 0.46 5.02
N PRO A 215 5.20 -0.43 5.72
CA PRO A 215 5.13 -0.55 7.18
C PRO A 215 5.37 0.79 7.89
N LYS A 216 4.57 1.08 8.92
CA LYS A 216 4.64 2.33 9.71
C LYS A 216 5.03 2.02 11.15
N LEU A 217 5.72 2.96 11.80
CA LEU A 217 6.14 2.86 13.19
C LEU A 217 5.29 3.78 14.07
N ALA A 218 4.41 3.19 14.89
CA ALA A 218 3.61 3.92 15.87
C ALA A 218 4.44 4.20 17.14
N GLU A 219 4.46 5.47 17.56
CA GLU A 219 5.17 5.92 18.76
C GLU A 219 4.33 5.74 20.03
N ARG A 220 4.84 4.94 20.97
CA ARG A 220 4.18 4.66 22.25
C ARG A 220 4.95 5.32 23.39
N SER A 221 4.32 6.21 24.14
CA SER A 221 4.93 6.83 25.32
C SER A 221 4.96 5.90 26.52
N HIS A 222 5.78 6.22 27.52
CA HIS A 222 5.79 5.49 28.80
C HIS A 222 4.40 5.52 29.45
N TYR A 223 3.80 6.71 29.55
CA TYR A 223 2.47 6.88 30.13
C TYR A 223 1.39 6.08 29.39
N GLY A 224 1.41 6.07 28.05
CA GLY A 224 0.45 5.30 27.26
C GLY A 224 0.52 3.80 27.56
N LEU A 225 1.74 3.23 27.63
CA LEU A 225 1.92 1.81 27.93
C LEU A 225 1.50 1.45 29.37
N ILE A 226 1.76 2.33 30.33
CA ILE A 226 1.32 2.16 31.73
C ILE A 226 -0.21 2.18 31.79
N GLY A 227 -0.85 3.18 31.19
CA GLY A 227 -2.31 3.29 31.18
C GLY A 227 -3.00 2.10 30.51
N ASN A 228 -2.43 1.58 29.42
CA ASN A 228 -2.98 0.37 28.82
C ASN A 228 -2.78 -0.87 29.68
N THR A 229 -1.66 -0.95 30.41
CA THR A 229 -1.44 -2.05 31.36
C THR A 229 -2.45 -1.97 32.51
N GLU A 230 -2.68 -0.78 33.06
CA GLU A 230 -3.71 -0.52 34.09
C GLU A 230 -5.13 -0.86 33.59
N GLN A 231 -5.47 -0.54 32.34
CA GLN A 231 -6.75 -0.94 31.76
C GLN A 231 -6.92 -2.47 31.70
N LEU A 232 -5.86 -3.24 31.45
CA LEU A 232 -5.90 -4.70 31.52
C LEU A 232 -5.98 -5.21 32.96
N LEU A 233 -5.26 -4.57 33.87
CA LEU A 233 -5.24 -4.91 35.29
C LEU A 233 -6.57 -4.63 35.99
N PHE A 234 -7.30 -3.62 35.55
CA PHE A 234 -8.66 -3.34 36.03
C PHE A 234 -9.59 -4.56 35.87
N ARG A 235 -9.47 -5.30 34.77
CA ARG A 235 -10.22 -6.56 34.55
C ARG A 235 -9.87 -7.61 35.59
N TYR A 236 -8.58 -7.85 35.84
CA TYR A 236 -8.14 -8.88 36.79
C TYR A 236 -8.68 -8.62 38.21
N ASN A 237 -8.98 -7.37 38.57
CA ASN A 237 -9.53 -6.98 39.87
C ASN A 237 -11.03 -7.28 40.05
N ARG A 238 -11.80 -7.49 38.97
CA ARG A 238 -13.23 -7.84 39.08
C ARG A 238 -13.47 -9.34 39.36
N THR A 239 -12.41 -10.13 39.32
CA THR A 239 -12.38 -11.55 39.66
C THR A 239 -11.48 -11.78 40.87
N ASN A 240 -11.71 -12.85 41.64
CA ASN A 240 -10.78 -13.24 42.71
C ASN A 240 -9.41 -13.57 42.10
N ARG A 241 -8.42 -12.69 42.26
CA ARG A 241 -7.05 -12.92 41.79
C ARG A 241 -6.43 -14.11 42.50
N THR A 242 -5.80 -15.00 41.74
CA THR A 242 -4.94 -16.08 42.25
C THR A 242 -3.49 -15.83 41.81
N LYS A 243 -2.55 -16.62 42.34
CA LYS A 243 -1.19 -16.68 41.79
C LYS A 243 -1.28 -17.28 40.39
N GLY A 244 -0.97 -16.48 39.37
CA GLY A 244 -1.17 -16.84 37.97
C GLY A 244 0.11 -17.13 37.21
N SER A 245 -0.06 -17.79 36.08
CA SER A 245 0.94 -17.96 35.03
C SER A 245 0.31 -17.61 33.68
N VAL A 246 1.07 -16.94 32.81
CA VAL A 246 0.61 -16.46 31.50
C VAL A 246 1.44 -17.11 30.40
N PHE A 247 0.78 -17.67 29.40
CA PHE A 247 1.42 -18.04 28.15
C PHE A 247 0.78 -17.24 27.01
N CYS A 248 1.57 -16.32 26.43
CA CYS A 248 1.12 -15.41 25.39
C CYS A 248 1.66 -15.83 24.02
N SER A 249 0.75 -16.11 23.09
CA SER A 249 1.01 -16.50 21.71
C SER A 249 0.72 -15.38 20.72
N PHE A 250 0.37 -14.18 21.20
CA PHE A 250 0.43 -12.99 20.33
C PHE A 250 1.88 -12.76 19.91
N LYS A 251 2.06 -12.18 18.72
CA LYS A 251 3.40 -11.79 18.24
C LYS A 251 4.10 -10.94 19.30
N ALA A 252 5.27 -11.40 19.74
CA ALA A 252 6.04 -10.72 20.78
C ALA A 252 6.39 -9.27 20.40
N ALA A 253 6.68 -9.01 19.12
CA ALA A 253 6.95 -7.69 18.59
C ALA A 253 5.70 -6.79 18.40
N GLY A 254 4.49 -7.33 18.61
CA GLY A 254 3.24 -6.58 18.54
C GLY A 254 2.78 -6.10 19.91
N ILE A 255 1.95 -5.05 19.93
CA ILE A 255 1.45 -4.45 21.17
C ILE A 255 0.73 -5.46 22.09
N GLY A 256 0.03 -6.44 21.50
CA GLY A 256 -0.60 -7.54 22.25
C GLY A 256 0.40 -8.42 23.00
N GLY A 257 1.50 -8.83 22.34
CA GLY A 257 2.55 -9.62 22.97
C GLY A 257 3.25 -8.86 24.10
N ILE A 258 3.52 -7.58 23.88
CA ILE A 258 4.15 -6.69 24.87
C ILE A 258 3.26 -6.55 26.11
N LEU A 259 1.96 -6.28 25.93
CA LEU A 259 1.07 -6.05 27.07
C LEU A 259 0.72 -7.33 27.82
N PHE A 260 0.31 -8.38 27.11
CA PHE A 260 -0.14 -9.63 27.74
C PHE A 260 1.02 -10.55 28.14
N GLY A 261 2.11 -10.57 27.37
CA GLY A 261 3.25 -11.46 27.60
C GLY A 261 4.34 -10.86 28.50
N LEU A 262 4.49 -9.53 28.51
CA LEU A 262 5.56 -8.86 29.27
C LEU A 262 5.04 -7.93 30.38
N LEU A 263 4.37 -6.83 30.03
CA LEU A 263 4.11 -5.73 30.98
C LEU A 263 3.13 -6.13 32.08
N THR A 264 1.98 -6.71 31.71
CA THR A 264 0.98 -7.19 32.67
C THR A 264 1.56 -8.26 33.61
N PRO A 265 2.10 -9.39 33.12
CA PRO A 265 2.61 -10.43 34.02
C PRO A 265 3.79 -9.96 34.87
N LEU A 266 4.67 -9.10 34.34
CA LEU A 266 5.75 -8.55 35.16
C LEU A 266 5.18 -7.67 36.27
N LYS A 267 4.23 -6.77 36.00
CA LYS A 267 3.59 -5.92 37.02
C LYS A 267 2.81 -6.72 38.07
N THR A 268 2.14 -7.80 37.68
CA THR A 268 1.41 -8.68 38.61
C THR A 268 2.30 -9.69 39.34
N ARG A 269 3.57 -9.81 38.93
CA ARG A 269 4.50 -10.87 39.38
C ARG A 269 3.98 -12.27 39.08
N TYR A 270 3.43 -12.45 37.87
CA TYR A 270 3.03 -13.75 37.33
C TYR A 270 4.17 -14.37 36.53
N LYS A 271 4.18 -15.71 36.50
CA LYS A 271 5.13 -16.46 35.66
C LYS A 271 4.76 -16.26 34.19
N SER A 272 5.73 -15.95 33.34
CA SER A 272 5.55 -15.81 31.89
C SER A 272 6.58 -16.67 31.16
N MET A 273 6.12 -17.50 30.24
CA MET A 273 6.99 -18.31 29.39
C MET A 273 7.19 -17.63 28.04
N PHE A 274 8.45 -17.44 27.65
CA PHE A 274 8.82 -16.80 26.38
C PHE A 274 9.30 -17.85 25.39
N VAL A 275 8.57 -17.99 24.29
CA VAL A 275 8.80 -19.01 23.27
C VAL A 275 8.89 -18.33 21.90
N GLY A 276 9.83 -18.79 21.08
CA GLY A 276 9.89 -18.45 19.65
C GLY A 276 8.75 -19.10 18.86
N GLN A 277 8.87 -19.15 17.53
CA GLN A 277 7.88 -19.87 16.72
C GLN A 277 7.94 -21.37 17.02
N CYS A 278 6.79 -22.00 17.27
CA CYS A 278 6.68 -23.43 17.46
C CYS A 278 5.43 -23.99 16.78
N ASP A 279 5.46 -25.29 16.46
CA ASP A 279 4.29 -25.99 15.92
C ASP A 279 3.23 -26.28 17.00
N LEU A 280 2.03 -26.66 16.57
CA LEU A 280 0.88 -26.90 17.45
C LEU A 280 1.15 -27.99 18.49
N LYS A 281 1.85 -29.06 18.11
CA LYS A 281 2.17 -30.18 19.01
C LYS A 281 3.11 -29.73 20.13
N THR A 282 4.14 -28.97 19.78
CA THR A 282 5.09 -28.38 20.73
C THR A 282 4.37 -27.41 21.64
N TYR A 283 3.49 -26.55 21.09
CA TYR A 283 2.68 -25.64 21.88
C TYR A 283 1.81 -26.36 22.93
N ILE A 284 1.11 -27.43 22.54
CA ILE A 284 0.30 -28.23 23.46
C ILE A 284 1.17 -28.82 24.57
N GLY A 285 2.31 -29.44 24.23
CA GLY A 285 3.23 -29.99 25.24
C GLY A 285 3.79 -28.92 26.20
N LEU A 286 4.00 -27.69 25.70
CA LEU A 286 4.39 -26.55 26.54
C LEU A 286 3.26 -26.12 27.47
N VAL A 287 2.00 -26.08 27.01
CA VAL A 287 0.85 -25.80 27.89
C VAL A 287 0.72 -26.87 28.98
N GLU A 288 0.80 -28.15 28.61
CA GLU A 288 0.65 -29.27 29.56
C GLU A 288 1.74 -29.29 30.64
N SER A 289 2.97 -28.93 30.26
CA SER A 289 4.11 -28.85 31.19
C SER A 289 4.14 -27.56 32.01
N PHE A 290 3.86 -26.41 31.39
CA PHE A 290 3.88 -25.11 32.06
C PHE A 290 2.65 -24.87 32.93
N ARG A 291 1.52 -25.48 32.57
CA ARG A 291 0.21 -25.33 33.24
C ARG A 291 -0.20 -23.86 33.41
N PRO A 292 -0.31 -23.07 32.32
CA PRO A 292 -0.68 -21.68 32.39
C PRO A 292 -2.11 -21.51 32.96
N THR A 293 -2.29 -20.47 33.77
CA THR A 293 -3.61 -20.02 34.24
C THR A 293 -4.32 -19.20 33.16
N TYR A 294 -3.56 -18.40 32.41
CA TYR A 294 -4.06 -17.48 31.40
C TYR A 294 -3.40 -17.76 30.05
N LEU A 295 -4.20 -17.90 29.00
CA LEU A 295 -3.71 -17.89 27.63
C LEU A 295 -4.12 -16.62 26.91
N ALA A 296 -3.23 -16.06 26.11
CA ALA A 296 -3.52 -14.92 25.24
C ALA A 296 -3.05 -15.23 23.83
N MET A 297 -3.96 -15.38 22.87
CA MET A 297 -3.63 -15.95 21.56
C MET A 297 -4.45 -15.35 20.41
N PRO A 298 -3.94 -15.39 19.16
CA PRO A 298 -4.72 -14.98 18.00
C PRO A 298 -5.89 -15.94 17.69
N LYS A 299 -6.95 -15.43 17.05
CA LYS A 299 -8.15 -16.22 16.65
C LYS A 299 -7.82 -17.59 16.04
N TYR A 300 -6.90 -17.64 15.08
CA TYR A 300 -6.59 -18.89 14.36
C TYR A 300 -6.11 -20.00 15.29
N MET A 301 -5.39 -19.65 16.36
CA MET A 301 -4.83 -20.65 17.28
C MET A 301 -5.93 -21.30 18.11
N VAL A 302 -6.99 -20.56 18.43
CA VAL A 302 -8.18 -21.08 19.11
C VAL A 302 -8.90 -22.08 18.20
N GLN A 303 -9.05 -21.75 16.92
CA GLN A 303 -9.67 -22.62 15.92
C GLN A 303 -8.89 -23.95 15.80
N GLU A 304 -7.57 -23.86 15.58
CA GLU A 304 -6.70 -25.03 15.48
C GLU A 304 -6.75 -25.93 16.72
N LEU A 305 -6.79 -25.36 17.93
CA LEU A 305 -6.85 -26.13 19.16
C LEU A 305 -8.21 -26.83 19.36
N VAL A 306 -9.30 -26.14 19.04
CA VAL A 306 -10.64 -26.71 19.12
C VAL A 306 -10.81 -27.86 18.13
N ASP A 307 -10.33 -27.70 16.90
CA ASP A 307 -10.52 -28.68 15.82
C ASP A 307 -9.58 -29.88 15.96
N HIS A 308 -8.30 -29.65 16.27
CA HIS A 308 -7.26 -30.67 16.21
C HIS A 308 -6.75 -31.16 17.57
N ALA A 309 -7.09 -30.47 18.66
CA ALA A 309 -6.62 -30.83 20.00
C ALA A 309 -7.72 -30.94 21.08
N PRO A 310 -8.94 -31.44 20.81
CA PRO A 310 -10.05 -31.42 21.77
C PRO A 310 -9.81 -32.23 23.05
N LYS A 311 -8.77 -33.08 23.07
CA LYS A 311 -8.39 -33.93 24.22
C LYS A 311 -7.15 -33.43 24.96
N ALA A 312 -6.51 -32.35 24.52
CA ALA A 312 -5.33 -31.79 25.18
C ALA A 312 -5.70 -31.26 26.58
N ASP A 313 -4.76 -31.38 27.54
CA ASP A 313 -5.01 -30.93 28.91
C ASP A 313 -4.87 -29.41 29.05
N PHE A 314 -6.00 -28.71 28.98
CA PHE A 314 -6.14 -27.29 29.29
C PHE A 314 -6.74 -27.02 30.68
N SER A 315 -6.80 -28.01 31.57
CA SER A 315 -7.48 -27.90 32.87
C SER A 315 -6.91 -26.84 33.82
N SER A 316 -5.65 -26.43 33.63
CA SER A 316 -5.06 -25.33 34.40
C SER A 316 -5.53 -23.94 33.96
N VAL A 317 -6.06 -23.83 32.73
CA VAL A 317 -6.43 -22.57 32.11
C VAL A 317 -7.78 -22.13 32.67
N THR A 318 -7.80 -21.00 33.38
CA THR A 318 -9.02 -20.44 33.94
C THR A 318 -9.74 -19.52 32.97
N GLU A 319 -9.02 -18.96 32.00
CA GLU A 319 -9.59 -18.14 30.91
C GLU A 319 -8.61 -17.98 29.75
N ILE A 320 -9.16 -17.70 28.57
CA ILE A 320 -8.37 -17.27 27.41
C ILE A 320 -8.78 -15.88 26.92
N THR A 321 -7.81 -15.14 26.39
CA THR A 321 -8.04 -13.87 25.71
C THR A 321 -7.65 -13.99 24.24
N VAL A 322 -8.56 -13.59 23.36
CA VAL A 322 -8.46 -13.82 21.91
C VAL A 322 -8.66 -12.52 21.17
N GLY A 323 -7.84 -12.27 20.15
CA GLY A 323 -7.99 -11.09 19.30
C GLY A 323 -7.17 -11.14 18.03
N GLY A 324 -6.97 -9.96 17.44
CA GLY A 324 -6.24 -9.78 16.18
C GLY A 324 -7.07 -10.08 14.93
N ALA A 325 -8.32 -10.50 15.07
CA ALA A 325 -9.32 -10.67 14.01
C ALA A 325 -10.73 -10.65 14.65
N MET A 326 -11.78 -10.60 13.83
CA MET A 326 -13.15 -10.81 14.31
C MET A 326 -13.28 -12.22 14.90
N VAL A 327 -13.77 -12.31 16.14
CA VAL A 327 -13.99 -13.57 16.86
C VAL A 327 -15.50 -13.84 16.97
N PRO A 328 -16.06 -14.78 16.19
CA PRO A 328 -17.46 -15.14 16.31
C PRO A 328 -17.80 -15.69 17.70
N PHE A 329 -19.04 -15.47 18.16
CA PHE A 329 -19.55 -16.07 19.38
C PHE A 329 -19.44 -17.59 19.37
N LYS A 330 -19.69 -18.22 18.22
CA LYS A 330 -19.65 -19.68 18.10
C LYS A 330 -18.29 -20.27 18.48
N LEU A 331 -17.19 -19.64 18.06
CA LEU A 331 -15.84 -20.10 18.41
C LEU A 331 -15.56 -20.00 19.92
N ARG A 332 -16.09 -18.97 20.59
CA ARG A 332 -16.00 -18.85 22.05
C ARG A 332 -16.76 -19.96 22.76
N GLU A 333 -17.96 -20.25 22.26
CA GLU A 333 -18.81 -21.33 22.77
C GLU A 333 -18.13 -22.69 22.60
N MET A 334 -17.56 -22.96 21.41
CA MET A 334 -16.84 -24.20 21.12
C MET A 334 -15.62 -24.36 22.04
N TRP A 335 -14.81 -23.31 22.23
CA TRP A 335 -13.71 -23.36 23.18
C TRP A 335 -14.18 -23.70 24.60
N ALA A 336 -15.23 -23.02 25.08
CA ALA A 336 -15.78 -23.27 26.42
C ALA A 336 -16.33 -24.70 26.58
N GLN A 337 -16.95 -25.25 25.53
CA GLN A 337 -17.47 -26.62 25.53
C GLN A 337 -16.37 -27.68 25.49
N VAL A 338 -15.33 -27.46 24.68
CA VAL A 338 -14.25 -28.43 24.47
C VAL A 338 -13.20 -28.38 25.58
N HIS A 339 -12.82 -27.18 26.03
CA HIS A 339 -11.71 -26.96 26.96
C HIS A 339 -12.12 -26.37 28.33
N GLY A 340 -13.41 -26.10 28.55
CA GLY A 340 -13.97 -25.83 29.88
C GLY A 340 -13.69 -24.45 30.48
N SER A 341 -13.01 -23.54 29.76
CA SER A 341 -12.69 -22.19 30.23
C SER A 341 -13.37 -21.10 29.38
N PRO A 342 -13.71 -19.93 29.97
CA PRO A 342 -14.28 -18.81 29.21
C PRO A 342 -13.28 -18.23 28.21
N CYS A 343 -13.82 -17.83 27.06
CA CYS A 343 -13.08 -17.19 25.97
C CYS A 343 -13.51 -15.73 25.81
N TYR A 344 -12.58 -14.81 26.05
CA TYR A 344 -12.82 -13.37 26.01
C TYR A 344 -12.22 -12.73 24.77
N VAL A 345 -12.97 -11.80 24.17
CA VAL A 345 -12.52 -11.08 22.97
C VAL A 345 -11.86 -9.76 23.34
N VAL A 346 -10.79 -9.45 22.63
CA VAL A 346 -10.18 -8.13 22.54
C VAL A 346 -10.17 -7.68 21.08
N MET A 347 -10.69 -6.49 20.84
CA MET A 347 -10.41 -5.71 19.64
C MET A 347 -9.44 -4.59 19.99
N GLY A 348 -8.42 -4.34 19.18
CA GLY A 348 -7.52 -3.20 19.35
C GLY A 348 -6.60 -3.03 18.15
N MET A 349 -5.90 -1.90 18.10
CA MET A 349 -4.93 -1.59 17.04
C MET A 349 -3.60 -1.13 17.66
N THR A 350 -2.60 -0.85 16.82
CA THR A 350 -1.27 -0.46 17.33
C THR A 350 -1.29 0.98 17.86
N GLU A 351 -2.11 1.79 17.22
CA GLU A 351 -2.31 3.23 17.39
C GLU A 351 -3.12 3.54 18.66
N VAL A 352 -4.08 2.68 19.01
CA VAL A 352 -4.90 2.83 20.20
C VAL A 352 -5.36 1.49 20.73
N ILE A 353 -5.50 1.42 22.04
CA ILE A 353 -5.86 0.17 22.70
C ILE A 353 -7.34 0.20 23.02
N ARG A 354 -8.06 -0.44 22.09
CA ARG A 354 -9.35 -1.14 22.20
C ARG A 354 -10.63 -0.33 22.30
N VAL A 355 -11.60 -0.81 21.51
CA VAL A 355 -13.03 -0.68 21.78
C VAL A 355 -13.52 -2.08 22.08
N GLY A 356 -13.86 -2.31 23.34
CA GLY A 356 -14.26 -3.64 23.82
C GLY A 356 -13.09 -4.46 24.35
N VAL A 357 -13.02 -4.51 25.69
CA VAL A 357 -12.62 -5.73 26.38
C VAL A 357 -13.91 -6.22 27.01
N GLN A 358 -14.27 -7.47 26.74
CA GLN A 358 -15.31 -8.11 27.51
C GLN A 358 -14.83 -8.18 28.96
N ILE A 359 -15.22 -7.16 29.75
CA ILE A 359 -15.06 -7.11 31.19
C ILE A 359 -15.82 -8.34 31.70
N SER A 360 -15.13 -9.14 32.53
CA SER A 360 -15.67 -10.31 33.22
C SER A 360 -17.18 -10.21 33.33
N SER A 361 -17.84 -11.15 32.63
CA SER A 361 -19.26 -11.43 32.67
C SER A 361 -19.84 -10.90 33.97
N ASN A 362 -20.63 -9.83 33.90
CA ASN A 362 -21.66 -9.68 34.91
C ASN A 362 -22.32 -11.07 34.95
N PRO A 363 -22.26 -11.84 36.05
CA PRO A 363 -22.86 -13.17 36.07
C PRO A 363 -24.37 -13.10 35.77
N LEU A 364 -24.96 -11.91 35.90
CA LEU A 364 -26.34 -11.59 35.53
C LEU A 364 -26.54 -11.33 34.03
N ARG A 365 -25.48 -11.24 33.22
CA ARG A 365 -25.52 -10.96 31.78
C ARG A 365 -24.53 -11.84 31.01
N PRO A 366 -24.85 -13.14 30.81
CA PRO A 366 -24.06 -14.02 29.95
C PRO A 366 -24.00 -13.45 28.54
N VAL A 367 -22.84 -13.56 27.90
CA VAL A 367 -22.68 -13.18 26.50
C VAL A 367 -23.28 -14.27 25.62
N THR A 368 -24.17 -13.88 24.72
CA THR A 368 -24.93 -14.78 23.83
C THR A 368 -24.76 -14.42 22.36
N ASP A 369 -23.93 -13.43 22.04
CA ASP A 369 -23.80 -12.86 20.70
C ASP A 369 -22.37 -12.36 20.41
N ASN A 370 -22.18 -11.71 19.27
CA ASN A 370 -20.89 -11.20 18.76
C ASN A 370 -20.37 -9.93 19.47
N THR A 371 -20.91 -9.56 20.64
CA THR A 371 -20.44 -8.39 21.37
C THR A 371 -18.95 -8.47 21.74
N LEU A 372 -18.29 -7.32 21.65
CA LEU A 372 -16.95 -7.03 22.17
C LEU A 372 -16.98 -6.56 23.63
N GLY A 373 -18.18 -6.38 24.19
CA GLY A 373 -18.39 -5.83 25.53
C GLY A 373 -18.39 -4.31 25.57
N GLN A 374 -18.06 -3.77 26.74
CA GLN A 374 -18.09 -2.33 27.02
C GLN A 374 -16.70 -1.68 26.89
N LEU A 375 -16.65 -0.35 26.90
CA LEU A 375 -15.40 0.40 26.85
C LEU A 375 -14.52 0.12 28.06
N LEU A 376 -13.21 0.12 27.84
CA LEU A 376 -12.22 0.12 28.92
C LEU A 376 -12.27 1.41 29.73
N PRO A 377 -11.73 1.43 30.97
CA PRO A 377 -11.66 2.64 31.77
C PRO A 377 -10.98 3.81 31.04
N ASN A 378 -11.45 5.03 31.30
CA ASN A 378 -10.93 6.29 30.76
C ASN A 378 -11.07 6.48 29.23
N VAL A 379 -11.73 5.58 28.52
CA VAL A 379 -11.96 5.68 27.06
C VAL A 379 -13.32 6.32 26.76
N GLU A 380 -13.35 7.19 25.75
CA GLU A 380 -14.57 7.63 25.07
C GLU A 380 -14.59 7.07 23.64
N ALA A 381 -15.77 6.72 23.14
CA ALA A 381 -15.93 6.23 21.79
C ALA A 381 -17.27 6.72 21.21
N MET A 382 -17.31 6.94 19.90
CA MET A 382 -18.54 7.23 19.20
C MET A 382 -18.59 6.54 17.84
N VAL A 383 -19.80 6.34 17.33
CA VAL A 383 -20.05 5.85 15.98
C VAL A 383 -20.50 7.04 15.13
N VAL A 384 -19.83 7.29 14.01
CA VAL A 384 -20.11 8.43 13.13
C VAL A 384 -20.48 8.00 11.72
N ASP A 385 -21.23 8.85 11.03
CA ASP A 385 -21.51 8.70 9.60
C ASP A 385 -20.37 9.24 8.73
N ARG A 386 -20.57 9.25 7.41
CA ARG A 386 -19.57 9.73 6.43
C ARG A 386 -19.26 11.22 6.53
N SER A 387 -20.13 12.00 7.15
CA SER A 387 -19.93 13.43 7.39
C SER A 387 -19.23 13.71 8.73
N GLY A 388 -18.88 12.65 9.47
CA GLY A 388 -18.27 12.76 10.80
C GLY A 388 -19.27 13.10 11.90
N GLN A 389 -20.58 12.96 11.64
CA GLN A 389 -21.61 13.23 12.64
C GLN A 389 -22.00 11.95 13.39
N PRO A 390 -22.17 11.99 14.73
CA PRO A 390 -22.60 10.83 15.49
C PRO A 390 -23.94 10.28 15.02
N VAL A 391 -24.02 8.96 14.81
CA VAL A 391 -25.27 8.27 14.44
C VAL A 391 -26.11 7.93 15.67
N GLN A 392 -27.33 7.44 15.48
CA GLN A 392 -28.14 6.91 16.58
C GLN A 392 -27.58 5.55 17.06
N ARG A 393 -27.85 5.19 18.32
CA ARG A 393 -27.57 3.84 18.82
C ARG A 393 -28.16 2.76 17.91
N ASN A 394 -27.50 1.61 17.86
CA ASN A 394 -27.75 0.48 16.96
C ASN A 394 -27.51 0.73 15.46
N GLN A 395 -27.21 1.96 15.03
CA GLN A 395 -26.78 2.24 13.65
C GLN A 395 -25.29 1.94 13.48
N CYS A 396 -24.93 1.47 12.29
CA CYS A 396 -23.54 1.21 11.92
C CYS A 396 -22.89 2.49 11.39
N GLY A 397 -21.62 2.70 11.73
CA GLY A 397 -20.82 3.80 11.24
C GLY A 397 -19.35 3.60 11.60
N GLU A 398 -18.51 4.57 11.28
CA GLU A 398 -17.11 4.52 11.65
C GLU A 398 -16.96 4.71 13.17
N LEU A 399 -16.14 3.87 13.79
CA LEU A 399 -15.76 4.01 15.18
C LEU A 399 -14.67 5.09 15.33
N TRP A 400 -14.97 6.15 16.08
CA TRP A 400 -14.01 7.13 16.55
C TRP A 400 -13.75 6.95 18.04
N THR A 401 -12.49 7.08 18.47
CA THR A 401 -12.10 6.84 19.87
C THR A 401 -11.25 7.97 20.43
N LYS A 402 -11.44 8.26 21.71
CA LYS A 402 -10.61 9.18 22.47
C LYS A 402 -10.07 8.44 23.68
N ASP A 403 -8.84 7.97 23.51
CA ASP A 403 -8.09 7.26 24.54
C ASP A 403 -6.89 8.13 24.95
N PRO A 404 -6.72 8.46 26.25
CA PRO A 404 -5.54 9.19 26.74
C PRO A 404 -4.23 8.39 26.58
N PHE A 405 -4.33 7.08 26.35
CA PHE A 405 -3.19 6.16 26.24
C PHE A 405 -2.92 5.74 24.79
N ARG A 406 -3.43 6.49 23.81
CA ARG A 406 -3.14 6.28 22.39
C ARG A 406 -1.67 6.56 22.04
N MET A 407 -1.29 6.22 20.81
CA MET A 407 0.03 6.55 20.26
C MET A 407 0.19 8.07 20.17
N LYS A 408 1.43 8.53 20.15
CA LYS A 408 1.71 9.95 19.87
C LYS A 408 1.49 10.29 18.38
N GLY A 409 1.86 9.36 17.50
CA GLY A 409 1.83 9.51 16.06
C GLY A 409 2.71 8.47 15.38
N TYR A 410 2.84 8.56 14.07
CA TYR A 410 3.77 7.74 13.30
C TYR A 410 5.13 8.44 13.19
N LEU A 411 6.22 7.71 13.43
CA LEU A 411 7.58 8.21 13.30
C LEU A 411 7.82 8.74 11.88
N ASN A 412 8.30 9.98 11.78
CA ASN A 412 8.64 10.66 10.52
C ASN A 412 7.49 10.68 9.49
N ASN A 413 6.24 10.66 9.95
CA ASN A 413 5.07 10.58 9.06
C ASN A 413 3.90 11.42 9.60
N ALA A 414 4.09 12.74 9.55
CA ALA A 414 3.14 13.72 10.06
C ALA A 414 1.79 13.69 9.31
N LEU A 415 1.81 13.51 7.98
CA LEU A 415 0.60 13.49 7.16
C LEU A 415 -0.36 12.37 7.58
N GLN A 416 0.13 11.12 7.66
CA GLN A 416 -0.74 10.01 8.08
C GLN A 416 -1.07 10.06 9.57
N THR A 417 -0.29 10.77 10.37
CA THR A 417 -0.66 11.06 11.76
C THR A 417 -1.85 12.01 11.80
N ALA A 418 -1.83 13.08 11.00
CA ALA A 418 -2.93 14.04 10.88
C ALA A 418 -4.21 13.38 10.33
N GLU A 419 -4.11 12.52 9.33
CA GLU A 419 -5.28 11.78 8.81
C GLU A 419 -5.96 10.88 9.86
N MET A 420 -5.19 10.39 10.84
CA MET A 420 -5.65 9.49 11.87
C MET A 420 -6.42 10.21 12.98
N PHE A 421 -6.18 11.51 13.18
CA PHE A 421 -6.72 12.28 14.29
C PHE A 421 -7.54 13.46 13.80
N THR A 422 -8.69 13.70 14.43
CA THR A 422 -9.40 14.96 14.27
C THR A 422 -8.76 16.05 15.12
N ASP A 423 -9.03 17.31 14.78
CA ASP A 423 -8.53 18.48 15.52
C ASP A 423 -8.94 18.48 17.00
N ASP A 424 -10.11 17.94 17.32
CA ASP A 424 -10.64 17.79 18.67
C ASP A 424 -10.18 16.49 19.38
N GLY A 425 -9.25 15.75 18.75
CA GLY A 425 -8.48 14.68 19.36
C GLY A 425 -9.11 13.28 19.32
N TRP A 426 -10.09 13.05 18.45
CA TRP A 426 -10.61 11.71 18.16
C TRP A 426 -9.73 10.98 17.17
N LEU A 427 -9.47 9.71 17.44
CA LEU A 427 -8.81 8.80 16.52
C LEU A 427 -9.86 8.13 15.63
N ARG A 428 -9.66 8.24 14.32
CA ARG A 428 -10.46 7.60 13.27
C ARG A 428 -9.99 6.16 13.07
N SER A 429 -10.74 5.16 13.55
CA SER A 429 -10.24 3.77 13.57
C SER A 429 -10.19 3.11 12.19
N GLY A 430 -11.00 3.57 11.22
CA GLY A 430 -11.25 2.87 9.97
C GLY A 430 -12.08 1.57 10.13
N ASP A 431 -12.55 1.27 11.35
CA ASP A 431 -13.39 0.12 11.66
C ASP A 431 -14.87 0.56 11.73
N ILE A 432 -15.76 -0.24 11.14
CA ILE A 432 -17.21 -0.06 11.21
C ILE A 432 -17.72 -0.79 12.43
N CYS A 433 -18.39 -0.07 13.32
CA CYS A 433 -18.98 -0.61 14.54
C CYS A 433 -20.41 -0.12 14.73
N LYS A 434 -21.10 -0.73 15.70
CA LYS A 434 -22.32 -0.19 16.31
C LYS A 434 -22.27 -0.39 17.81
N VAL A 435 -23.06 0.38 18.54
CA VAL A 435 -23.25 0.24 19.98
C VAL A 435 -24.74 0.16 20.30
N ASN A 436 -25.14 -0.78 21.16
CA ASN A 436 -26.54 -0.93 21.56
C ASN A 436 -26.91 0.00 22.73
N GLU A 437 -28.16 -0.09 23.18
CA GLU A 437 -28.70 0.68 24.31
C GLU A 437 -28.06 0.34 25.68
N GLN A 438 -27.26 -0.73 25.75
CA GLN A 438 -26.58 -1.16 26.97
C GLN A 438 -25.05 -0.90 26.94
N ASP A 439 -24.59 -0.10 25.99
CA ASP A 439 -23.18 0.22 25.72
C ASP A 439 -22.33 -0.98 25.30
N ASP A 440 -22.96 -2.05 24.79
CA ASP A 440 -22.24 -3.17 24.21
C ASP A 440 -21.85 -2.84 22.77
N TRP A 441 -20.57 -3.00 22.47
CA TRP A 441 -19.99 -2.69 21.18
C TRP A 441 -19.93 -3.92 20.28
N TYR A 442 -20.21 -3.72 19.00
CA TYR A 442 -20.16 -4.76 17.98
C TYR A 442 -19.27 -4.29 16.85
N PHE A 443 -18.24 -5.07 16.54
CA PHE A 443 -17.48 -4.89 15.33
C PHE A 443 -18.27 -5.48 14.16
N ILE A 444 -18.41 -4.68 13.11
CA ILE A 444 -19.12 -5.06 11.90
C ILE A 444 -18.12 -5.39 10.81
N GLY A 445 -17.08 -4.57 10.63
CA GLY A 445 -16.09 -4.76 9.57
C GLY A 445 -15.14 -3.58 9.49
N ARG A 446 -14.45 -3.41 8.37
CA ARG A 446 -13.62 -2.23 8.12
C ARG A 446 -14.18 -1.41 6.98
N ILE A 447 -13.97 -0.10 7.00
CA ILE A 447 -14.41 0.81 5.93
C ILE A 447 -13.91 0.31 4.57
N LYS A 448 -12.63 -0.04 4.50
CA LYS A 448 -11.97 -0.56 3.28
C LYS A 448 -12.45 -1.94 2.81
N ASP A 449 -13.20 -2.65 3.66
CA ASP A 449 -13.70 -4.01 3.43
C ASP A 449 -15.25 -4.06 3.45
N LEU A 450 -15.90 -2.88 3.35
CA LEU A 450 -17.35 -2.72 3.29
C LEU A 450 -17.82 -2.83 1.84
N PHE A 451 -18.77 -3.72 1.59
CA PHE A 451 -19.45 -3.84 0.31
C PHE A 451 -20.68 -2.94 0.26
N LYS A 452 -20.93 -2.38 -0.90
CA LYS A 452 -22.20 -1.74 -1.22
C LYS A 452 -22.88 -2.61 -2.27
N ILE A 453 -23.96 -3.27 -1.87
CA ILE A 453 -24.68 -4.23 -2.70
C ILE A 453 -26.13 -3.79 -2.79
N LYS A 454 -26.58 -3.41 -3.99
CA LYS A 454 -27.95 -2.96 -4.27
C LYS A 454 -28.43 -1.87 -3.28
N GLY A 455 -27.56 -0.90 -2.99
CA GLY A 455 -27.85 0.22 -2.08
C GLY A 455 -27.73 -0.07 -0.57
N ASN A 456 -27.38 -1.31 -0.18
CA ASN A 456 -27.17 -1.70 1.21
C ASN A 456 -25.67 -1.86 1.51
N HIS A 457 -25.26 -1.46 2.71
CA HIS A 457 -23.92 -1.77 3.22
C HIS A 457 -23.91 -3.12 3.92
N VAL A 458 -22.93 -3.94 3.58
CA VAL A 458 -22.66 -5.25 4.21
C VAL A 458 -21.15 -5.40 4.32
N SER A 459 -20.65 -5.88 5.45
CA SER A 459 -19.21 -6.11 5.59
C SER A 459 -18.83 -7.53 5.18
N ALA A 460 -17.57 -7.73 4.83
CA ALA A 460 -16.99 -9.08 4.70
C ALA A 460 -17.28 -9.96 5.91
N SER A 461 -17.06 -9.42 7.10
CA SER A 461 -17.27 -10.08 8.39
C SER A 461 -18.72 -10.49 8.69
N GLU A 462 -19.71 -9.70 8.23
CA GLU A 462 -21.13 -10.11 8.31
C GLU A 462 -21.40 -11.34 7.44
N ILE A 463 -20.83 -11.37 6.23
CA ILE A 463 -20.98 -12.48 5.29
C ILE A 463 -20.23 -13.72 5.80
N GLU A 464 -19.01 -13.57 6.29
CA GLU A 464 -18.22 -14.64 6.93
C GLU A 464 -19.01 -15.29 8.08
N SER A 465 -19.58 -14.47 8.98
CA SER A 465 -20.38 -14.97 10.10
C SER A 465 -21.63 -15.72 9.64
N ALA A 466 -22.28 -15.25 8.56
CA ALA A 466 -23.44 -15.91 8.00
C ALA A 466 -23.09 -17.27 7.38
N LEU A 467 -21.99 -17.34 6.64
CA LEU A 467 -21.47 -18.58 6.02
C LEU A 467 -21.11 -19.63 7.08
N LEU A 468 -20.54 -19.21 8.21
CA LEU A 468 -20.19 -20.11 9.33
C LEU A 468 -21.40 -20.72 10.04
N ASN A 469 -22.64 -20.29 9.73
CA ASN A 469 -23.85 -20.98 10.22
C ASN A 469 -24.20 -22.22 9.40
N HIS A 470 -23.62 -22.41 8.20
CA HIS A 470 -23.82 -23.61 7.41
C HIS A 470 -23.02 -24.78 8.00
N SER A 471 -23.69 -25.90 8.29
CA SER A 471 -23.10 -27.03 9.04
C SER A 471 -21.86 -27.67 8.39
N SER A 472 -21.70 -27.52 7.07
CA SER A 472 -20.54 -28.06 6.34
C SER A 472 -19.38 -27.08 6.17
N ILE A 473 -19.50 -25.82 6.61
CA ILE A 473 -18.43 -24.81 6.51
C ILE A 473 -17.71 -24.71 7.86
N ILE A 474 -16.41 -24.98 7.85
CA ILE A 474 -15.54 -24.95 9.03
C ILE A 474 -14.93 -23.56 9.22
N ASP A 475 -14.48 -22.93 8.14
CA ASP A 475 -13.92 -21.59 8.17
C ASP A 475 -14.33 -20.80 6.91
N ALA A 476 -14.41 -19.48 7.04
CA ALA A 476 -14.78 -18.60 5.94
C ALA A 476 -14.03 -17.27 6.03
N SER A 477 -13.49 -16.82 4.91
CA SER A 477 -13.01 -15.45 4.75
C SER A 477 -13.59 -14.81 3.49
N VAL A 478 -14.06 -13.58 3.62
CA VAL A 478 -14.61 -12.80 2.52
C VAL A 478 -13.69 -11.65 2.25
N ILE A 479 -13.29 -11.49 1.00
CA ILE A 479 -12.47 -10.36 0.57
C ILE A 479 -13.23 -9.52 -0.46
N PRO A 480 -12.90 -8.23 -0.55
CA PRO A 480 -13.37 -7.44 -1.67
C PRO A 480 -12.61 -7.77 -2.95
N VAL A 481 -13.37 -8.06 -4.00
CA VAL A 481 -12.88 -8.14 -5.37
C VAL A 481 -13.64 -7.16 -6.24
N LYS A 482 -12.97 -6.54 -7.21
CA LYS A 482 -13.67 -5.75 -8.22
C LYS A 482 -14.12 -6.67 -9.34
N VAL A 483 -15.41 -6.63 -9.68
CA VAL A 483 -15.90 -7.26 -10.91
C VAL A 483 -15.65 -6.29 -12.07
N PRO A 484 -15.18 -6.75 -13.24
CA PRO A 484 -15.01 -5.88 -14.39
C PRO A 484 -16.29 -5.10 -14.71
N GLY A 485 -16.21 -3.76 -14.74
CA GLY A 485 -17.34 -2.87 -15.04
C GLY A 485 -18.04 -2.26 -13.82
N ASP A 486 -17.68 -2.67 -12.60
CA ASP A 486 -18.23 -2.10 -11.37
C ASP A 486 -17.11 -1.40 -10.57
N GLU A 487 -17.34 -0.13 -10.18
CA GLU A 487 -16.39 0.59 -9.31
C GLU A 487 -16.46 0.08 -7.86
N GLU A 488 -17.60 -0.46 -7.47
CA GLU A 488 -17.84 -1.01 -6.14
C GLU A 488 -17.28 -2.45 -6.07
N SER A 489 -16.52 -2.72 -5.00
CA SER A 489 -16.05 -4.08 -4.77
C SER A 489 -17.24 -4.96 -4.39
N VAL A 490 -17.20 -6.22 -4.77
CA VAL A 490 -18.17 -7.24 -4.38
C VAL A 490 -17.50 -8.31 -3.50
N PRO A 491 -18.27 -9.02 -2.68
CA PRO A 491 -17.73 -10.06 -1.80
C PRO A 491 -17.36 -11.32 -2.57
N ARG A 492 -16.13 -11.79 -2.39
CA ARG A 492 -15.68 -13.14 -2.79
C ARG A 492 -15.33 -13.96 -1.56
N GLY A 493 -15.84 -15.19 -1.49
CA GLY A 493 -15.61 -16.08 -0.34
C GLY A 493 -14.50 -17.10 -0.60
N PHE A 494 -13.64 -17.30 0.39
CA PHE A 494 -12.74 -18.45 0.48
C PHE A 494 -13.18 -19.27 1.68
N LEU A 495 -13.55 -20.52 1.44
CA LEU A 495 -14.27 -21.36 2.39
C LEU A 495 -13.49 -22.64 2.66
N VAL A 496 -13.46 -23.11 3.89
CA VAL A 496 -13.00 -24.45 4.24
C VAL A 496 -14.23 -25.26 4.58
N LYS A 497 -14.43 -26.37 3.88
CA LYS A 497 -15.53 -27.29 4.16
C LYS A 497 -15.03 -28.51 4.93
N ASP A 498 -15.95 -29.15 5.65
CA ASP A 498 -15.70 -30.45 6.25
C ASP A 498 -15.25 -31.46 5.19
N GLN A 499 -14.15 -32.17 5.44
CA GLN A 499 -13.58 -33.16 4.52
C GLN A 499 -14.56 -34.31 4.21
N SER A 500 -15.50 -34.57 5.12
CA SER A 500 -16.58 -35.54 4.94
C SER A 500 -17.79 -34.98 4.17
N SER A 501 -17.81 -33.68 3.88
CA SER A 501 -18.94 -33.00 3.23
C SER A 501 -18.85 -33.03 1.70
N GLU A 502 -19.94 -33.49 1.08
CA GLU A 502 -20.15 -33.42 -0.37
C GLU A 502 -20.59 -32.03 -0.85
N LEU A 503 -20.59 -31.00 0.01
CA LEU A 503 -21.00 -29.63 -0.36
C LEU A 503 -20.25 -29.16 -1.61
N THR A 504 -21.02 -28.78 -2.63
CA THR A 504 -20.57 -28.17 -3.88
C THR A 504 -20.83 -26.67 -3.86
N LEU A 505 -20.20 -25.91 -4.77
CA LEU A 505 -20.50 -24.48 -4.90
C LEU A 505 -21.95 -24.24 -5.35
N GLU A 506 -22.50 -25.11 -6.19
CA GLU A 506 -23.91 -25.03 -6.63
C GLU A 506 -24.86 -25.15 -5.43
N ASN A 507 -24.70 -26.18 -4.59
CA ASN A 507 -25.56 -26.34 -3.42
C ASN A 507 -25.31 -25.31 -2.32
N LEU A 508 -24.09 -24.75 -2.26
CA LEU A 508 -23.80 -23.60 -1.40
C LEU A 508 -24.60 -22.38 -1.86
N TYR A 509 -24.60 -22.05 -3.15
CA TYR A 509 -25.36 -20.91 -3.68
C TYR A 509 -26.87 -21.12 -3.53
N GLU A 510 -27.38 -22.33 -3.75
CA GLU A 510 -28.79 -22.66 -3.49
C GLU A 510 -29.18 -22.43 -2.02
N TRP A 511 -28.31 -22.83 -1.07
CA TRP A 511 -28.52 -22.54 0.34
C TRP A 511 -28.45 -21.05 0.63
N MET A 512 -27.45 -20.33 0.08
CA MET A 512 -27.32 -18.89 0.28
C MET A 512 -28.54 -18.12 -0.23
N ASP A 513 -29.11 -18.51 -1.37
CA ASP A 513 -30.31 -17.87 -1.93
C ASP A 513 -31.56 -18.12 -1.07
N LYS A 514 -31.62 -19.28 -0.40
CA LYS A 514 -32.76 -19.67 0.44
C LYS A 514 -32.68 -19.11 1.85
N ASP A 515 -31.50 -19.14 2.46
CA ASP A 515 -31.31 -18.98 3.90
C ASP A 515 -30.57 -17.69 4.29
N LEU A 516 -29.92 -16.98 3.35
CA LEU A 516 -29.26 -15.69 3.61
C LEU A 516 -30.00 -14.50 3.00
N ALA A 517 -29.77 -13.31 3.57
CA ALA A 517 -30.31 -12.07 3.02
C ALA A 517 -29.72 -11.80 1.62
N PRO A 518 -30.47 -11.21 0.66
CA PRO A 518 -29.96 -10.94 -0.70
C PRO A 518 -28.71 -10.05 -0.77
N LYS A 519 -28.44 -9.28 0.30
CA LYS A 519 -27.22 -8.47 0.43
C LYS A 519 -25.99 -9.27 0.88
N MET A 520 -26.12 -10.52 1.31
CA MET A 520 -25.02 -11.36 1.82
C MET A 520 -24.48 -12.33 0.76
N GLN A 521 -24.85 -12.14 -0.50
CA GLN A 521 -24.46 -13.01 -1.61
C GLN A 521 -23.00 -12.81 -2.01
N LEU A 522 -22.29 -13.90 -2.30
CA LEU A 522 -20.90 -13.90 -2.77
C LEU A 522 -20.82 -13.60 -4.29
N LEU A 523 -21.17 -12.38 -4.66
CA LEU A 523 -21.22 -11.91 -6.05
C LEU A 523 -19.85 -11.98 -6.78
N GLY A 524 -18.76 -12.00 -6.04
CA GLY A 524 -17.39 -12.18 -6.55
C GLY A 524 -16.95 -13.64 -6.71
N GLY A 525 -17.86 -14.59 -6.49
CA GLY A 525 -17.58 -16.03 -6.49
C GLY A 525 -17.24 -16.58 -5.09
N ALA A 526 -17.14 -17.90 -5.00
CA ALA A 526 -16.63 -18.60 -3.84
C ALA A 526 -15.66 -19.71 -4.26
N GLU A 527 -14.71 -20.04 -3.40
CA GLU A 527 -13.70 -21.07 -3.65
C GLU A 527 -13.49 -21.89 -2.37
N PHE A 528 -13.48 -23.22 -2.50
CA PHE A 528 -13.11 -24.10 -1.40
C PHE A 528 -11.58 -24.25 -1.31
N LEU A 529 -11.05 -24.11 -0.10
CA LEU A 529 -9.65 -24.32 0.23
C LEU A 529 -9.53 -25.45 1.25
N ASP A 530 -8.37 -26.10 1.27
CA ASP A 530 -8.06 -27.09 2.30
C ASP A 530 -7.85 -26.44 3.67
N VAL A 531 -7.32 -25.21 3.71
CA VAL A 531 -7.12 -24.41 4.91
C VAL A 531 -7.11 -22.91 4.57
N LEU A 532 -7.66 -22.06 5.44
CA LEU A 532 -7.48 -20.61 5.29
C LEU A 532 -6.07 -20.20 5.74
N PRO A 533 -5.43 -19.23 5.08
CA PRO A 533 -4.13 -18.76 5.53
C PRO A 533 -4.26 -18.10 6.92
N LEU A 534 -3.30 -18.31 7.84
CA LEU A 534 -3.38 -17.91 9.26
C LEU A 534 -3.26 -16.39 9.48
N SER A 535 -4.10 -15.78 10.33
CA SER A 535 -4.44 -14.33 10.44
C SER A 535 -3.43 -13.25 9.96
N ASN A 536 -2.14 -13.34 10.23
CA ASN A 536 -1.15 -12.36 9.76
C ASN A 536 -0.54 -12.68 8.39
N ARG A 537 -0.40 -13.98 8.10
CA ARG A 537 -0.29 -14.47 6.73
C ARG A 537 -1.65 -14.40 6.05
N ALA A 538 -2.80 -14.42 6.74
CA ALA A 538 -4.13 -14.28 6.14
C ALA A 538 -4.30 -12.90 5.55
N THR A 539 -4.11 -11.82 6.29
CA THR A 539 -4.28 -10.48 5.70
C THR A 539 -3.24 -10.25 4.60
N THR A 540 -2.02 -10.76 4.71
CA THR A 540 -1.00 -10.63 3.66
C THR A 540 -1.20 -11.60 2.49
N ILE A 541 -1.72 -12.81 2.70
CA ILE A 541 -1.98 -13.84 1.68
C ILE A 541 -3.35 -13.61 1.05
N LEU A 542 -4.36 -13.20 1.80
CA LEU A 542 -5.67 -12.75 1.34
C LEU A 542 -5.60 -11.36 0.72
N ASN A 543 -4.72 -10.45 1.21
CA ASN A 543 -4.38 -9.24 0.45
C ASN A 543 -3.40 -9.55 -0.67
N SER A 544 -2.58 -10.60 -0.62
CA SER A 544 -1.89 -11.12 -1.80
C SER A 544 -2.86 -11.84 -2.70
N LYS A 545 -4.01 -12.36 -2.21
CA LYS A 545 -5.10 -12.97 -2.98
C LYS A 545 -5.99 -11.88 -3.56
N ARG A 546 -6.16 -10.75 -2.87
CA ARG A 546 -6.77 -9.49 -3.31
C ARG A 546 -5.87 -8.78 -4.30
N GLN A 547 -4.58 -8.64 -4.02
CA GLN A 547 -3.49 -8.29 -4.95
C GLN A 547 -3.10 -9.48 -5.84
N LYS A 548 -3.77 -10.63 -5.81
CA LYS A 548 -3.63 -11.67 -6.86
C LYS A 548 -4.81 -11.51 -7.82
N CYS A 549 -6.01 -11.30 -7.27
CA CYS A 549 -7.18 -10.82 -7.99
C CYS A 549 -6.95 -9.43 -8.63
N ASP A 550 -6.21 -8.52 -7.98
CA ASP A 550 -5.86 -7.16 -8.44
C ASP A 550 -4.42 -7.07 -8.99
N HIS A 551 -3.51 -8.01 -8.71
CA HIS A 551 -2.08 -7.93 -9.11
C HIS A 551 -1.40 -9.24 -9.58
N ASP A 552 -1.95 -10.45 -9.44
CA ASP A 552 -1.28 -11.73 -9.77
C ASP A 552 -2.31 -12.88 -9.96
N ARG A 553 -2.58 -13.43 -11.14
CA ARG A 553 -1.59 -14.33 -11.73
C ARG A 553 -0.74 -15.05 -10.66
N ASN A 554 -1.34 -15.95 -9.85
CA ASN A 554 -0.54 -16.87 -9.02
C ASN A 554 0.04 -17.98 -9.93
N PRO A 555 1.35 -18.27 -9.91
CA PRO A 555 2.04 -19.10 -10.91
C PRO A 555 1.74 -20.61 -10.88
N GLU A 556 0.87 -21.08 -9.98
CA GLU A 556 0.57 -22.51 -9.82
C GLU A 556 -0.80 -22.92 -10.37
N ILE A 557 -1.61 -21.96 -10.83
CA ILE A 557 -2.81 -22.26 -11.62
C ILE A 557 -2.64 -21.61 -13.00
N TYR A 558 -2.33 -22.48 -13.97
CA TYR A 558 -2.00 -22.26 -15.37
C TYR A 558 -0.51 -22.07 -15.70
N GLY A 559 0.09 -23.19 -16.11
CA GLY A 559 1.21 -23.23 -17.06
C GLY A 559 0.80 -22.72 -18.45
N GLN A 560 0.31 -21.48 -18.53
CA GLN A 560 -0.05 -20.80 -19.77
C GLN A 560 0.27 -19.28 -19.67
N PRO A 561 1.26 -18.77 -20.43
CA PRO A 561 1.69 -17.36 -20.39
C PRO A 561 0.60 -16.37 -20.80
N MET A 562 0.67 -15.09 -20.41
CA MET A 562 -0.34 -14.07 -20.75
C MET A 562 -0.65 -13.96 -22.26
N SER A 563 0.36 -14.23 -23.08
CA SER A 563 0.22 -14.30 -24.54
C SER A 563 -0.69 -15.44 -25.01
N SER A 564 -0.78 -16.56 -24.28
CA SER A 564 -1.70 -17.65 -24.60
C SER A 564 -3.15 -17.29 -24.28
N LEU A 565 -3.40 -16.60 -23.15
CA LEU A 565 -4.73 -16.09 -22.80
C LEU A 565 -5.25 -15.11 -23.87
N MET A 566 -4.39 -14.20 -24.34
CA MET A 566 -4.76 -13.24 -25.39
C MET A 566 -5.01 -13.94 -26.74
N LYS A 567 -4.23 -14.97 -27.07
CA LYS A 567 -4.49 -15.81 -28.27
C LYS A 567 -5.83 -16.53 -28.18
N GLU A 568 -6.17 -17.07 -27.02
CA GLU A 568 -7.47 -17.70 -26.78
C GLU A 568 -8.60 -16.67 -26.94
N GLY A 569 -8.41 -15.46 -26.42
CA GLY A 569 -9.33 -14.34 -26.63
C GLY A 569 -9.55 -13.99 -28.11
N LEU A 570 -8.49 -13.99 -28.92
CA LEU A 570 -8.59 -13.79 -30.37
C LEU A 570 -9.32 -14.94 -31.07
N GLN A 571 -9.15 -16.18 -30.60
CA GLN A 571 -9.89 -17.33 -31.11
C GLN A 571 -11.39 -17.23 -30.79
N VAL A 572 -11.76 -16.74 -29.61
CA VAL A 572 -13.17 -16.45 -29.24
C VAL A 572 -13.79 -15.44 -30.20
N LEU A 573 -13.01 -14.45 -30.63
CA LEU A 573 -13.43 -13.46 -31.64
C LEU A 573 -13.43 -14.00 -33.08
N GLY A 574 -12.97 -15.24 -33.29
CA GLY A 574 -12.91 -15.89 -34.61
C GLY A 574 -11.69 -15.48 -35.45
N TYR A 575 -10.64 -14.94 -34.83
CA TYR A 575 -9.40 -14.56 -35.52
C TYR A 575 -8.33 -15.65 -35.50
N THR A 576 -7.52 -15.66 -36.55
CA THR A 576 -6.40 -16.57 -36.77
C THR A 576 -5.07 -15.84 -36.76
N ASP A 577 -3.95 -16.57 -36.67
CA ASP A 577 -2.60 -15.99 -36.80
C ASP A 577 -2.41 -15.24 -38.12
N ARG A 578 -3.14 -15.61 -39.18
CA ARG A 578 -3.11 -14.91 -40.47
C ARG A 578 -3.67 -13.48 -40.35
N ASP A 579 -4.75 -13.31 -39.59
CA ASP A 579 -5.38 -12.01 -39.37
C ASP A 579 -4.47 -11.10 -38.54
N ILE A 580 -3.79 -11.69 -37.54
CA ILE A 580 -2.81 -10.98 -36.70
C ILE A 580 -1.64 -10.47 -37.55
N ASN A 581 -1.09 -11.33 -38.41
CA ASN A 581 0.06 -10.99 -39.25
C ASN A 581 -0.30 -9.97 -40.36
N HIS A 582 -1.58 -9.77 -40.69
CA HIS A 582 -2.00 -8.84 -41.73
C HIS A 582 -1.80 -7.37 -41.34
N LEU A 583 -1.89 -7.04 -40.04
CA LEU A 583 -1.82 -5.67 -39.52
C LEU A 583 -0.41 -5.02 -39.52
N ASN A 584 0.62 -5.72 -40.00
CA ASN A 584 2.01 -5.22 -40.07
C ASN A 584 2.46 -4.49 -38.78
N VAL A 585 2.38 -5.17 -37.65
CA VAL A 585 2.41 -4.54 -36.33
C VAL A 585 3.77 -3.91 -35.99
N ILE A 586 3.76 -2.66 -35.58
CA ILE A 586 4.89 -1.98 -34.92
C ILE A 586 4.64 -2.02 -33.41
N HIS A 587 5.49 -2.73 -32.66
CA HIS A 587 5.28 -2.95 -31.22
C HIS A 587 6.29 -2.16 -30.38
N VAL A 588 5.81 -1.29 -29.50
CA VAL A 588 6.65 -0.34 -28.76
C VAL A 588 6.51 -0.53 -27.25
N ALA A 589 7.63 -0.73 -26.56
CA ALA A 589 7.72 -0.75 -25.10
C ALA A 589 8.75 0.28 -24.59
N GLY A 590 8.83 0.47 -23.27
CA GLY A 590 9.69 1.47 -22.66
C GLY A 590 9.14 2.11 -21.39
N THR A 591 9.95 2.92 -20.72
CA THR A 591 9.52 3.64 -19.51
C THR A 591 9.08 5.07 -19.85
N LYS A 592 9.90 5.80 -20.64
CA LYS A 592 9.67 7.19 -21.00
C LYS A 592 9.59 7.33 -22.51
N GLY A 593 8.59 8.06 -23.00
CA GLY A 593 8.44 8.38 -24.42
C GLY A 593 7.74 7.34 -25.30
N LYS A 594 7.11 6.29 -24.73
CA LYS A 594 6.35 5.28 -25.48
C LYS A 594 5.26 5.91 -26.37
N GLY A 595 4.22 6.51 -25.76
CA GLY A 595 3.17 7.21 -26.50
C GLY A 595 3.68 8.25 -27.51
N SER A 596 4.67 9.07 -27.13
CA SER A 596 5.28 10.04 -28.07
C SER A 596 5.98 9.36 -29.25
N THR A 597 6.71 8.27 -29.03
CA THR A 597 7.35 7.49 -30.10
C THR A 597 6.29 6.88 -31.02
N CYS A 598 5.21 6.34 -30.46
CA CYS A 598 4.10 5.80 -31.26
C CYS A 598 3.40 6.90 -32.08
N ALA A 599 3.22 8.10 -31.51
CA ALA A 599 2.65 9.24 -32.21
C ALA A 599 3.56 9.73 -33.35
N PHE A 600 4.88 9.85 -33.15
CA PHE A 600 5.82 10.16 -34.22
C PHE A 600 5.83 9.08 -35.30
N THR A 601 5.84 7.80 -34.90
CA THR A 601 5.76 6.65 -35.83
C THR A 601 4.53 6.78 -36.72
N ASN A 602 3.38 7.08 -36.12
CA ASN A 602 2.16 7.32 -36.87
C ASN A 602 2.35 8.49 -37.84
N CYS A 603 2.88 9.64 -37.39
CA CYS A 603 3.01 10.84 -38.22
C CYS A 603 3.95 10.64 -39.43
N PHE A 604 5.04 9.90 -39.25
CA PHE A 604 5.90 9.51 -40.37
C PHE A 604 5.22 8.56 -41.36
N LEU A 605 4.40 7.61 -40.86
CA LEU A 605 3.56 6.78 -41.74
C LEU A 605 2.53 7.63 -42.51
N LYS A 606 1.99 8.71 -41.90
CA LYS A 606 1.11 9.66 -42.60
C LYS A 606 1.81 10.29 -43.79
N ALA A 607 2.96 10.91 -43.52
CA ALA A 607 3.70 11.65 -44.53
C ALA A 607 4.14 10.72 -45.68
N HIS A 608 4.58 9.52 -45.32
CA HIS A 608 4.92 8.47 -46.26
C HIS A 608 3.70 8.02 -47.10
N GLY A 609 2.54 7.83 -46.46
CA GLY A 609 1.28 7.47 -47.11
C GLY A 609 0.74 8.55 -48.04
N GLU A 610 0.77 9.81 -47.63
CA GLU A 610 0.41 10.98 -48.46
C GLU A 610 1.25 11.03 -49.75
N ARG A 611 2.53 10.64 -49.68
CA ARG A 611 3.46 10.63 -50.81
C ARG A 611 3.35 9.38 -51.69
N THR A 612 3.22 8.20 -51.09
CA THR A 612 3.37 6.92 -51.79
C THR A 612 2.06 6.17 -52.03
N GLY A 613 0.99 6.57 -51.34
CA GLY A 613 -0.29 5.86 -51.31
C GLY A 613 -0.33 4.65 -50.36
N TYR A 614 0.72 4.42 -49.57
CA TYR A 614 0.79 3.37 -48.56
C TYR A 614 1.52 3.88 -47.30
N PRO A 615 1.08 3.56 -46.07
CA PRO A 615 -0.21 2.93 -45.76
C PRO A 615 -1.38 3.87 -46.12
N ARG A 616 -2.51 3.30 -46.51
CA ARG A 616 -3.76 4.05 -46.73
C ARG A 616 -4.48 4.25 -45.41
N LYS A 617 -4.40 3.27 -44.52
CA LYS A 617 -5.00 3.32 -43.19
C LYS A 617 -4.01 2.91 -42.11
N THR A 618 -3.80 3.78 -41.12
CA THR A 618 -2.98 3.47 -39.93
C THR A 618 -3.85 3.31 -38.70
N GLY A 619 -3.46 2.38 -37.83
CA GLY A 619 -4.06 2.17 -36.52
C GLY A 619 -3.05 2.47 -35.42
N LEU A 620 -3.48 3.13 -34.35
CA LEU A 620 -2.64 3.44 -33.20
C LEU A 620 -3.36 3.09 -31.90
N TYR A 621 -2.75 2.20 -31.11
CA TYR A 621 -3.21 1.82 -29.78
C TYR A 621 -2.22 2.28 -28.70
N THR A 622 -2.66 3.13 -27.78
CA THR A 622 -1.83 3.75 -26.73
C THR A 622 -2.52 3.87 -25.38
N GLY A 623 -1.76 4.18 -24.32
CA GLY A 623 -2.35 4.43 -23.00
C GLY A 623 -1.44 5.19 -22.03
N PRO A 624 -2.00 5.83 -20.97
CA PRO A 624 -3.43 6.06 -20.73
C PRO A 624 -4.04 7.15 -21.63
N HIS A 625 -5.38 7.26 -21.69
CA HIS A 625 -6.04 8.44 -22.26
C HIS A 625 -5.99 9.62 -21.27
N LEU A 626 -6.12 10.85 -21.80
CA LEU A 626 -6.15 12.09 -21.01
C LEU A 626 -7.55 12.67 -20.88
N VAL A 627 -8.35 12.64 -21.94
CA VAL A 627 -9.69 13.23 -21.94
C VAL A 627 -10.76 12.19 -22.23
N CYS A 628 -10.58 11.39 -23.28
CA CYS A 628 -11.60 10.43 -23.70
C CYS A 628 -10.99 9.06 -23.94
N LEU A 629 -11.71 8.00 -23.56
CA LEU A 629 -11.32 6.62 -23.79
C LEU A 629 -10.91 6.34 -25.24
N ARG A 630 -11.59 6.96 -26.21
CA ARG A 630 -11.35 6.81 -27.65
C ARG A 630 -9.97 7.29 -28.09
N GLU A 631 -9.29 8.12 -27.31
CA GLU A 631 -7.90 8.53 -27.60
C GLU A 631 -6.92 7.36 -27.59
N ARG A 632 -7.25 6.29 -26.85
CA ARG A 632 -6.45 5.06 -26.83
C ARG A 632 -6.45 4.36 -28.17
N LEU A 633 -7.47 4.55 -29.00
CA LEU A 633 -7.70 3.85 -30.24
C LEU A 633 -7.89 4.87 -31.38
N ARG A 634 -6.84 5.09 -32.17
CA ARG A 634 -6.90 6.02 -33.29
C ARG A 634 -6.83 5.31 -34.63
N ILE A 635 -7.60 5.77 -35.60
CA ILE A 635 -7.55 5.34 -36.99
C ILE A 635 -7.32 6.58 -37.84
N ASN A 636 -6.27 6.57 -38.65
CA ASN A 636 -5.88 7.72 -39.46
C ASN A 636 -5.76 9.01 -38.64
N PHE A 637 -4.98 8.95 -37.55
CA PHE A 637 -4.59 10.09 -36.69
C PHE A 637 -5.68 10.60 -35.76
N GLU A 638 -6.93 10.28 -36.05
CA GLU A 638 -8.08 10.68 -35.27
C GLU A 638 -8.48 9.59 -34.27
N PRO A 639 -8.93 9.97 -33.05
CA PRO A 639 -9.67 9.06 -32.20
C PRO A 639 -10.80 8.39 -32.99
N ILE A 640 -10.98 7.10 -32.75
CA ILE A 640 -12.08 6.35 -33.39
C ILE A 640 -13.42 7.06 -33.14
N ASP A 641 -14.30 7.01 -34.13
CA ASP A 641 -15.65 7.52 -34.01
C ASP A 641 -16.42 6.84 -32.86
N GLU A 642 -17.33 7.56 -32.23
CA GLU A 642 -18.05 7.08 -31.05
C GLU A 642 -18.98 5.90 -31.34
N GLU A 643 -19.74 5.97 -32.44
CA GLU A 643 -20.64 4.89 -32.83
C GLU A 643 -19.84 3.65 -33.24
N LEU A 644 -18.73 3.88 -33.95
CA LEU A 644 -17.84 2.80 -34.39
C LEU A 644 -17.14 2.13 -33.21
N PHE A 645 -16.68 2.90 -32.24
CA PHE A 645 -16.11 2.38 -31.00
C PHE A 645 -17.11 1.54 -30.22
N ALA A 646 -18.34 2.05 -30.02
CA ALA A 646 -19.39 1.33 -29.32
C ALA A 646 -19.70 0.00 -30.03
N THR A 647 -19.82 0.04 -31.36
CA THR A 647 -20.05 -1.15 -32.18
C THR A 647 -18.99 -2.22 -31.92
N TYR A 648 -17.69 -1.87 -32.06
CA TYR A 648 -16.63 -2.84 -31.86
C TYR A 648 -16.44 -3.26 -30.40
N PHE A 649 -16.74 -2.37 -29.45
CA PHE A 649 -16.73 -2.71 -28.04
C PHE A 649 -17.77 -3.80 -27.75
N PHE A 650 -19.01 -3.63 -28.20
CA PHE A 650 -20.07 -4.61 -27.99
C PHE A 650 -19.86 -5.90 -28.80
N ASP A 651 -19.37 -5.81 -30.05
CA ASP A 651 -18.98 -6.97 -30.86
C ASP A 651 -17.98 -7.88 -30.12
N VAL A 652 -17.04 -7.29 -29.39
CA VAL A 652 -16.07 -8.02 -28.58
C VAL A 652 -16.69 -8.45 -27.25
N TRP A 653 -17.32 -7.54 -26.52
CA TRP A 653 -17.87 -7.78 -25.18
C TRP A 653 -18.89 -8.91 -25.16
N GLU A 654 -19.83 -8.94 -26.10
CA GLU A 654 -20.88 -9.96 -26.18
C GLU A 654 -20.33 -11.36 -26.41
N LYS A 655 -19.21 -11.49 -27.15
CA LYS A 655 -18.53 -12.78 -27.35
C LYS A 655 -17.94 -13.34 -26.05
N PHE A 656 -17.59 -12.46 -25.12
CA PHE A 656 -17.07 -12.87 -23.81
C PHE A 656 -18.16 -13.11 -22.76
N LEU A 657 -19.40 -12.61 -22.95
CA LEU A 657 -20.53 -12.93 -22.05
C LEU A 657 -20.87 -14.43 -22.01
N THR A 658 -20.56 -15.16 -23.08
CA THR A 658 -20.84 -16.61 -23.22
C THR A 658 -19.57 -17.48 -23.17
N SER A 659 -18.40 -16.85 -23.03
CA SER A 659 -17.11 -17.51 -22.96
C SER A 659 -16.72 -17.86 -21.52
N ARG A 660 -15.86 -18.87 -21.36
CA ARG A 660 -15.21 -19.17 -20.07
C ARG A 660 -14.08 -18.19 -19.73
N LEU A 661 -13.67 -17.35 -20.69
CA LEU A 661 -12.64 -16.33 -20.53
C LEU A 661 -13.27 -14.99 -20.18
N THR A 662 -12.74 -14.33 -19.16
CA THR A 662 -13.12 -12.95 -18.81
C THR A 662 -11.90 -12.04 -18.92
N PRO A 663 -11.71 -11.31 -20.03
CA PRO A 663 -10.57 -10.41 -20.17
C PRO A 663 -10.72 -9.20 -19.24
N GLY A 664 -9.66 -8.88 -18.48
CA GLY A 664 -9.55 -7.65 -17.71
C GLY A 664 -9.48 -6.41 -18.62
N TYR A 665 -9.66 -5.21 -18.05
CA TYR A 665 -9.81 -3.97 -18.82
C TYR A 665 -8.76 -3.76 -19.92
N LEU A 666 -7.46 -3.86 -19.60
CA LEU A 666 -6.40 -3.65 -20.61
C LEU A 666 -6.36 -4.76 -21.67
N GLN A 667 -6.77 -5.98 -21.32
CA GLN A 667 -6.88 -7.10 -22.27
C GLN A 667 -8.06 -6.86 -23.20
N LEU A 668 -9.22 -6.49 -22.66
CA LEU A 668 -10.40 -6.14 -23.42
C LEU A 668 -10.12 -4.98 -24.37
N MET A 669 -9.51 -3.88 -23.90
CA MET A 669 -9.17 -2.74 -24.74
C MET A 669 -8.18 -3.11 -25.85
N THR A 670 -7.23 -4.01 -25.58
CA THR A 670 -6.31 -4.52 -26.60
C THR A 670 -7.05 -5.35 -27.64
N LEU A 671 -8.00 -6.21 -27.22
CA LEU A 671 -8.84 -7.02 -28.10
C LEU A 671 -9.78 -6.16 -28.96
N VAL A 672 -10.43 -5.15 -28.35
CA VAL A 672 -11.29 -4.18 -29.06
C VAL A 672 -10.48 -3.42 -30.10
N SER A 673 -9.28 -2.96 -29.75
CA SER A 673 -8.40 -2.24 -30.67
C SER A 673 -7.93 -3.10 -31.82
N PHE A 674 -7.54 -4.35 -31.53
CA PHE A 674 -7.20 -5.33 -32.57
C PHE A 674 -8.40 -5.60 -33.49
N HIS A 675 -9.57 -5.88 -32.91
CA HIS A 675 -10.81 -6.16 -33.64
C HIS A 675 -11.16 -4.99 -34.57
N ALA A 676 -11.15 -3.76 -34.05
CA ALA A 676 -11.39 -2.55 -34.81
C ALA A 676 -10.41 -2.40 -35.98
N PHE A 677 -9.09 -2.58 -35.75
CA PHE A 677 -8.09 -2.46 -36.81
C PHE A 677 -8.25 -3.50 -37.92
N VAL A 678 -8.61 -4.74 -37.57
CA VAL A 678 -8.89 -5.76 -38.59
C VAL A 678 -10.16 -5.43 -39.37
N LYS A 679 -11.25 -5.05 -38.69
CA LYS A 679 -12.54 -4.71 -39.33
C LYS A 679 -12.43 -3.50 -40.24
N GLU A 680 -11.64 -2.52 -39.84
CA GLU A 680 -11.40 -1.30 -40.60
C GLU A 680 -10.36 -1.48 -41.72
N GLY A 681 -9.69 -2.62 -41.82
CA GLY A 681 -8.68 -2.86 -42.84
C GLY A 681 -7.46 -1.94 -42.69
N VAL A 682 -6.96 -1.80 -41.47
CA VAL A 682 -5.72 -1.07 -41.17
C VAL A 682 -4.52 -1.77 -41.83
N ASP A 683 -3.70 -1.00 -42.55
CA ASP A 683 -2.51 -1.48 -43.26
C ASP A 683 -1.28 -1.64 -42.35
N VAL A 684 -1.15 -0.75 -41.35
CA VAL A 684 -0.08 -0.74 -40.35
C VAL A 684 -0.66 -0.35 -38.99
N ALA A 685 -0.53 -1.23 -38.01
CA ALA A 685 -0.99 -0.98 -36.65
C ALA A 685 0.20 -0.77 -35.69
N ILE A 686 0.13 0.30 -34.90
CA ILE A 686 1.13 0.62 -33.87
C ILE A 686 0.52 0.28 -32.52
N PHE A 687 1.20 -0.58 -31.76
CA PHE A 687 0.78 -0.97 -30.42
C PHE A 687 1.81 -0.55 -29.38
N GLU A 688 1.38 0.26 -28.42
CA GLU A 688 2.12 0.54 -27.20
C GLU A 688 1.81 -0.52 -26.13
N THR A 689 2.85 -1.03 -25.46
CA THR A 689 2.69 -1.83 -24.23
C THR A 689 2.21 -0.96 -23.07
N ASN A 690 1.54 -1.54 -22.09
CA ASN A 690 1.13 -0.82 -20.88
C ASN A 690 2.34 -0.56 -19.95
N CYS A 691 2.35 -1.11 -18.73
CA CYS A 691 3.50 -1.02 -17.84
C CYS A 691 4.61 -2.02 -18.23
N GLY A 692 4.24 -3.18 -18.78
CA GLY A 692 5.11 -4.33 -19.00
C GLY A 692 5.61 -4.55 -20.43
N GLY A 693 6.15 -5.75 -20.70
CA GLY A 693 6.58 -6.22 -22.02
C GLY A 693 6.39 -7.73 -22.14
N GLU A 694 7.14 -8.54 -21.40
CA GLU A 694 7.04 -10.02 -21.44
C GLU A 694 5.62 -10.51 -21.10
N ASP A 695 5.03 -9.99 -20.02
CA ASP A 695 3.69 -10.38 -19.56
C ASP A 695 2.58 -9.38 -19.95
N ASP A 696 2.85 -8.49 -20.92
CA ASP A 696 1.90 -7.49 -21.37
C ASP A 696 0.78 -8.09 -22.24
N ALA A 697 -0.44 -7.53 -22.15
CA ALA A 697 -1.59 -7.96 -22.94
C ALA A 697 -1.38 -7.79 -24.46
N THR A 698 -0.44 -6.95 -24.89
CA THR A 698 -0.08 -6.79 -26.31
C THR A 698 0.96 -7.82 -26.77
N ASN A 699 1.58 -8.61 -25.89
CA ASN A 699 2.70 -9.50 -26.24
C ASN A 699 2.30 -10.83 -26.91
N PHE A 700 1.17 -10.87 -27.60
CA PHE A 700 0.72 -12.01 -28.41
C PHE A 700 1.12 -11.90 -29.89
N PHE A 701 1.59 -10.74 -30.35
CA PHE A 701 2.10 -10.56 -31.71
C PHE A 701 3.38 -11.38 -31.92
N MET A 702 3.27 -12.52 -32.60
CA MET A 702 4.42 -13.41 -32.79
C MET A 702 5.34 -12.98 -33.93
N ASN A 703 4.81 -12.27 -34.94
CA ASN A 703 5.57 -11.76 -36.09
C ASN A 703 5.32 -10.25 -36.29
N PRO A 704 5.72 -9.38 -35.34
CA PRO A 704 5.66 -7.94 -35.55
C PRO A 704 6.61 -7.54 -36.68
N ALA A 705 6.27 -6.47 -37.39
CA ALA A 705 7.11 -5.88 -38.44
C ALA A 705 8.43 -5.36 -37.87
N VAL A 706 8.37 -4.78 -36.67
CA VAL A 706 9.51 -4.28 -35.90
C VAL A 706 9.11 -4.10 -34.43
N THR A 707 10.07 -4.23 -33.53
CA THR A 707 9.91 -3.94 -32.10
C THR A 707 10.81 -2.78 -31.66
N GLY A 708 10.30 -1.90 -30.80
CA GLY A 708 10.99 -0.69 -30.34
C GLY A 708 11.01 -0.55 -28.82
N ILE A 709 12.18 -0.25 -28.25
CA ILE A 709 12.33 0.08 -26.82
C ILE A 709 12.72 1.55 -26.67
N THR A 710 11.81 2.34 -26.09
CA THR A 710 12.10 3.73 -25.73
C THR A 710 12.98 3.81 -24.48
N ARG A 711 13.37 5.01 -24.04
CA ARG A 711 14.22 5.20 -22.87
C ARG A 711 13.66 4.47 -21.63
N LEU A 712 14.53 3.72 -20.97
CA LEU A 712 14.25 3.01 -19.74
C LEU A 712 14.53 3.87 -18.51
N GLY A 713 13.81 3.59 -17.44
CA GLY A 713 13.94 4.28 -16.16
C GLY A 713 13.22 3.51 -15.06
N LEU A 714 13.53 3.85 -13.80
CA LEU A 714 12.98 3.21 -12.60
C LEU A 714 11.55 3.67 -12.31
N ASP A 715 10.59 3.23 -13.12
CA ASP A 715 9.15 3.31 -12.81
C ASP A 715 8.54 1.92 -12.77
N HIS A 716 7.40 1.81 -12.09
CA HIS A 716 6.68 0.55 -11.88
C HIS A 716 7.54 -0.52 -11.17
N ILE A 717 8.47 -0.10 -10.31
CA ILE A 717 9.38 -0.98 -9.57
C ILE A 717 8.65 -2.03 -8.72
N LYS A 718 7.43 -1.69 -8.25
CA LYS A 718 6.54 -2.62 -7.54
C LYS A 718 6.10 -3.81 -8.41
N THR A 719 6.00 -3.61 -9.73
CA THR A 719 5.47 -4.59 -10.70
C THR A 719 6.57 -5.24 -11.56
N LEU A 720 7.59 -4.46 -11.95
CA LEU A 720 8.62 -4.89 -12.91
C LEU A 720 9.95 -5.27 -12.25
N GLY A 721 10.06 -5.10 -10.92
CA GLY A 721 11.27 -5.32 -10.16
C GLY A 721 12.04 -4.03 -9.85
N PRO A 722 12.92 -4.07 -8.82
CA PRO A 722 13.51 -2.87 -8.23
C PRO A 722 14.69 -2.28 -9.04
N THR A 723 15.21 -3.01 -10.03
CA THR A 723 16.42 -2.61 -10.76
C THR A 723 16.13 -2.25 -12.21
N ILE A 724 17.01 -1.45 -12.81
CA ILE A 724 16.91 -1.12 -14.24
C ILE A 724 17.07 -2.36 -15.13
N GLN A 725 17.82 -3.37 -14.67
CA GLN A 725 17.96 -4.68 -15.32
C GLN A 725 16.63 -5.43 -15.36
N ASN A 726 15.87 -5.49 -14.24
CA ASN A 726 14.57 -6.16 -14.24
C ASN A 726 13.59 -5.48 -15.23
N ILE A 727 13.59 -4.16 -15.25
CA ILE A 727 12.76 -3.35 -16.16
C ILE A 727 13.19 -3.59 -17.62
N ALA A 728 14.49 -3.62 -17.91
CA ALA A 728 15.02 -3.90 -19.23
C ALA A 728 14.66 -5.31 -19.71
N TRP A 729 14.80 -6.32 -18.86
CA TRP A 729 14.42 -7.71 -19.14
C TRP A 729 12.94 -7.82 -19.50
N HIS A 730 12.08 -7.22 -18.66
CA HIS A 730 10.64 -7.32 -18.85
C HIS A 730 10.20 -6.56 -20.11
N LYS A 731 10.73 -5.35 -20.37
CA LYS A 731 10.33 -4.55 -21.53
C LYS A 731 10.84 -5.10 -22.86
N SER A 732 12.03 -5.69 -22.88
CA SER A 732 12.54 -6.42 -24.05
C SER A 732 11.84 -7.76 -24.32
N GLY A 733 10.88 -8.16 -23.47
CA GLY A 733 10.04 -9.33 -23.74
C GLY A 733 9.20 -9.25 -25.01
N ILE A 734 9.03 -8.05 -25.58
CA ILE A 734 8.38 -7.86 -26.88
C ILE A 734 9.25 -8.29 -28.06
N PHE A 735 10.56 -8.49 -27.88
CA PHE A 735 11.44 -8.95 -28.94
C PHE A 735 11.00 -10.33 -29.45
N LYS A 736 10.94 -10.48 -30.78
CA LYS A 736 10.53 -11.72 -31.45
C LYS A 736 11.60 -12.20 -32.43
N PRO A 737 11.77 -13.52 -32.59
CA PRO A 737 12.67 -14.08 -33.58
C PRO A 737 12.36 -13.56 -34.99
N GLY A 738 13.39 -13.12 -35.72
CA GLY A 738 13.26 -12.67 -37.11
C GLY A 738 12.64 -11.27 -37.30
N ALA A 739 12.11 -10.64 -36.26
CA ALA A 739 11.64 -9.25 -36.29
C ALA A 739 12.78 -8.30 -35.83
N PRO A 740 13.09 -7.22 -36.57
CA PRO A 740 14.09 -6.25 -36.14
C PRO A 740 13.75 -5.65 -34.76
N ALA A 741 14.76 -5.49 -33.92
CA ALA A 741 14.64 -4.85 -32.61
C ALA A 741 15.45 -3.56 -32.58
N LEU A 742 14.80 -2.44 -32.24
CA LEU A 742 15.41 -1.11 -32.17
C LEU A 742 15.27 -0.52 -30.77
N SER A 743 16.26 0.25 -30.33
CA SER A 743 16.18 0.95 -29.04
C SER A 743 16.88 2.31 -29.11
N THR A 744 16.40 3.30 -28.37
CA THR A 744 17.22 4.50 -28.12
C THR A 744 18.45 4.12 -27.29
N ILE A 745 19.55 4.85 -27.41
CA ILE A 745 20.72 4.67 -26.52
C ILE A 745 20.28 4.71 -25.05
N GLN A 746 20.70 3.69 -24.28
CA GLN A 746 20.40 3.52 -22.86
C GLN A 746 21.67 3.66 -22.01
N GLU A 747 21.52 3.65 -20.70
CA GLU A 747 22.64 3.43 -19.78
C GLU A 747 23.24 2.03 -20.00
N GLN A 748 24.53 1.85 -19.70
CA GLN A 748 25.26 0.62 -20.03
C GLN A 748 24.55 -0.64 -19.50
N VAL A 749 24.17 -0.60 -18.23
CA VAL A 749 23.50 -1.71 -17.53
C VAL A 749 22.20 -2.14 -18.23
N ALA A 750 21.41 -1.17 -18.71
CA ALA A 750 20.18 -1.45 -19.44
C ALA A 750 20.49 -1.94 -20.86
N SER A 751 21.51 -1.37 -21.51
CA SER A 751 21.94 -1.76 -22.85
C SER A 751 22.40 -3.21 -22.90
N ASP A 752 23.21 -3.63 -21.92
CA ASP A 752 23.72 -5.00 -21.80
C ASP A 752 22.56 -6.00 -21.67
N GLU A 753 21.56 -5.68 -20.83
CA GLU A 753 20.40 -6.54 -20.64
C GLU A 753 19.51 -6.63 -21.89
N LEU A 754 19.31 -5.50 -22.59
CA LEU A 754 18.59 -5.50 -23.86
C LEU A 754 19.30 -6.34 -24.93
N GLN A 755 20.64 -6.24 -25.03
CA GLN A 755 21.44 -7.06 -25.96
C GLN A 755 21.34 -8.54 -25.61
N ARG A 756 21.46 -8.87 -24.32
CA ARG A 756 21.31 -10.23 -23.80
C ARG A 756 19.94 -10.80 -24.17
N ARG A 757 18.86 -10.02 -23.99
CA ARG A 757 17.50 -10.44 -24.36
C ARG A 757 17.27 -10.57 -25.86
N ALA A 758 17.87 -9.70 -26.67
CA ALA A 758 17.82 -9.83 -28.12
C ALA A 758 18.46 -11.16 -28.57
N ALA A 759 19.62 -11.52 -27.99
CA ALA A 759 20.27 -12.80 -28.25
C ALA A 759 19.38 -13.99 -27.82
N GLU A 760 18.78 -13.95 -26.62
CA GLU A 760 17.85 -14.99 -26.16
C GLU A 760 16.64 -15.16 -27.09
N LYS A 761 16.11 -14.07 -27.63
CA LYS A 761 14.94 -14.07 -28.53
C LYS A 761 15.34 -14.26 -30.00
N ASN A 762 16.60 -14.57 -30.31
CA ASN A 762 17.13 -14.76 -31.66
C ASN A 762 16.83 -13.58 -32.61
N THR A 763 17.09 -12.36 -32.13
CA THR A 763 17.03 -11.14 -32.94
C THR A 763 18.25 -10.25 -32.72
N VAL A 764 18.47 -9.32 -33.64
CA VAL A 764 19.55 -8.33 -33.56
C VAL A 764 18.96 -7.02 -33.07
N LEU A 765 19.53 -6.49 -31.98
CA LEU A 765 19.21 -5.18 -31.44
C LEU A 765 20.13 -4.12 -32.02
N GLU A 766 19.53 -3.08 -32.59
CA GLU A 766 20.22 -1.87 -33.04
C GLU A 766 19.87 -0.68 -32.12
N PHE A 767 20.90 0.04 -31.67
CA PHE A 767 20.72 1.28 -30.93
C PHE A 767 20.76 2.46 -31.88
N VAL A 768 19.73 3.31 -31.83
CA VAL A 768 19.62 4.51 -32.67
C VAL A 768 19.99 5.75 -31.87
N ASP A 769 20.88 6.56 -32.43
CA ASP A 769 21.20 7.91 -31.94
C ASP A 769 20.43 8.96 -32.75
N ILE A 770 20.29 10.17 -32.19
CA ILE A 770 19.52 11.27 -32.80
C ILE A 770 19.93 11.46 -34.25
N ASP A 771 18.97 11.25 -35.16
CA ASP A 771 19.26 11.32 -36.58
C ASP A 771 19.37 12.79 -37.05
N PRO A 772 20.41 13.16 -37.81
CA PRO A 772 20.57 14.51 -38.35
C PRO A 772 19.41 15.01 -39.23
N MET A 773 18.58 14.10 -39.75
CA MET A 773 17.37 14.44 -40.52
C MET A 773 16.25 15.00 -39.64
N ILE A 774 16.28 14.80 -38.32
CA ILE A 774 15.31 15.39 -37.40
C ILE A 774 15.59 16.91 -37.27
N PRO A 775 14.63 17.79 -37.59
CA PRO A 775 14.82 19.23 -37.51
C PRO A 775 15.24 19.69 -36.10
N ALA A 776 16.35 20.43 -36.01
CA ALA A 776 16.96 20.80 -34.72
C ALA A 776 16.12 21.79 -33.89
N ASN A 777 15.27 22.61 -34.51
CA ASN A 777 14.60 23.74 -33.86
C ASN A 777 13.08 23.59 -33.73
N VAL A 778 12.52 22.41 -34.00
CA VAL A 778 11.05 22.23 -34.08
C VAL A 778 10.49 21.48 -32.89
N ILE A 779 11.29 20.63 -32.24
CA ILE A 779 10.85 19.80 -31.10
C ILE A 779 11.91 19.74 -29.99
N PRO A 780 11.50 19.56 -28.72
CA PRO A 780 12.42 19.42 -27.59
C PRO A 780 13.41 18.27 -27.76
N GLU A 781 14.60 18.38 -27.17
CA GLU A 781 15.66 17.38 -27.29
C GLU A 781 15.22 15.95 -26.91
N VAL A 782 14.39 15.83 -25.86
CA VAL A 782 13.82 14.53 -25.45
C VAL A 782 12.90 13.94 -26.52
N GLN A 783 12.19 14.78 -27.28
CA GLN A 783 11.34 14.34 -28.39
C GLN A 783 12.14 14.02 -29.64
N LYS A 784 13.33 14.60 -29.85
CA LYS A 784 14.22 14.19 -30.95
C LYS A 784 14.60 12.71 -30.88
N LYS A 785 14.81 12.18 -29.67
CA LYS A 785 15.07 10.74 -29.45
C LYS A 785 13.84 9.89 -29.79
N ASN A 786 12.65 10.31 -29.38
CA ASN A 786 11.40 9.62 -29.70
C ASN A 786 11.08 9.66 -31.20
N ALA A 787 11.29 10.81 -31.85
CA ALA A 787 11.12 11.00 -33.28
C ALA A 787 12.12 10.14 -34.08
N THR A 788 13.39 10.12 -33.66
CA THR A 788 14.41 9.27 -34.27
C THR A 788 14.04 7.78 -34.19
N LEU A 789 13.63 7.31 -33.01
CA LEU A 789 13.19 5.92 -32.86
C LEU A 789 11.94 5.65 -33.72
N GLY A 790 10.96 6.55 -33.73
CA GLY A 790 9.77 6.43 -34.58
C GLY A 790 10.11 6.35 -36.07
N MET A 791 11.02 7.20 -36.54
CA MET A 791 11.52 7.19 -37.92
C MET A 791 12.21 5.86 -38.26
N ALA A 792 13.06 5.35 -37.36
CA ALA A 792 13.75 4.07 -37.53
C ALA A 792 12.77 2.88 -37.55
N LEU A 793 11.73 2.90 -36.70
CA LEU A 793 10.65 1.91 -36.70
C LEU A 793 9.89 1.90 -38.02
N VAL A 794 9.54 3.06 -38.58
CA VAL A 794 8.89 3.14 -39.90
C VAL A 794 9.79 2.61 -41.02
N ASN A 795 11.05 3.03 -41.05
CA ASN A 795 11.97 2.52 -42.05
C ASN A 795 12.16 0.99 -41.95
N ALA A 796 12.24 0.44 -40.74
CA ALA A 796 12.34 -1.00 -40.53
C ALA A 796 11.06 -1.74 -40.98
N SER A 797 9.87 -1.21 -40.67
CA SER A 797 8.59 -1.85 -41.03
C SER A 797 8.30 -1.84 -42.54
N LEU A 798 8.93 -0.93 -43.29
CA LEU A 798 8.79 -0.81 -44.75
C LEU A 798 9.80 -1.65 -45.56
N LYS A 799 10.94 -2.06 -44.97
CA LYS A 799 12.07 -2.71 -45.69
C LYS A 799 11.72 -4.02 -46.40
N ASN A 800 10.75 -4.79 -45.92
CA ASN A 800 10.42 -6.13 -46.45
C ASN A 800 9.20 -6.15 -47.41
N ARG A 801 8.83 -5.00 -47.99
CA ARG A 801 7.65 -4.85 -48.87
C ARG A 801 8.00 -4.85 -50.37
N PRO A 802 7.03 -5.09 -51.28
CA PRO A 802 7.26 -5.04 -52.73
C PRO A 802 7.84 -3.71 -53.20
N VAL A 803 8.60 -3.70 -54.30
CA VAL A 803 9.45 -2.58 -54.77
C VAL A 803 8.75 -1.21 -54.84
N ASN A 804 7.45 -1.16 -55.16
CA ASN A 804 6.68 0.09 -55.23
C ASN A 804 6.31 0.68 -53.84
N GLU A 805 6.25 -0.15 -52.79
CA GLU A 805 5.92 0.19 -51.39
C GLU A 805 7.16 0.26 -50.48
N SER A 806 8.31 -0.26 -50.94
CA SER A 806 9.59 -0.34 -50.21
C SER A 806 10.40 0.95 -50.11
N ARG A 807 9.88 2.08 -50.61
CA ARG A 807 10.58 3.37 -50.56
C ARG A 807 10.53 3.87 -49.13
N GLY A 808 11.62 3.75 -48.37
CA GLY A 808 11.71 4.30 -47.01
C GLY A 808 11.44 5.82 -46.94
N LEU A 809 11.51 6.37 -45.73
CA LEU A 809 11.31 7.79 -45.50
C LEU A 809 12.39 8.62 -46.21
N ILE A 810 11.96 9.67 -46.91
CA ILE A 810 12.85 10.69 -47.49
C ILE A 810 12.85 11.94 -46.59
N PRO A 811 13.83 12.87 -46.74
CA PRO A 811 13.89 14.06 -45.89
C PRO A 811 12.58 14.86 -45.82
N GLN A 812 11.83 14.95 -46.93
CA GLN A 812 10.54 15.62 -46.95
C GLN A 812 9.50 14.95 -46.03
N ASP A 813 9.48 13.61 -45.96
CA ASP A 813 8.55 12.88 -45.09
C ASP A 813 8.88 13.11 -43.63
N VAL A 814 10.17 13.20 -43.30
CA VAL A 814 10.63 13.41 -41.93
C VAL A 814 10.28 14.82 -41.45
N VAL A 815 10.53 15.84 -42.27
CA VAL A 815 10.11 17.22 -41.96
C VAL A 815 8.60 17.28 -41.78
N ARG A 816 7.84 16.75 -42.75
CA ARG A 816 6.38 16.73 -42.71
C ARG A 816 5.83 15.96 -41.50
N GLY A 817 6.42 14.82 -41.16
CA GLY A 817 6.00 14.02 -40.01
C GLY A 817 6.27 14.72 -38.68
N VAL A 818 7.36 15.49 -38.56
CA VAL A 818 7.63 16.32 -37.38
C VAL A 818 6.66 17.51 -37.31
N GLU A 819 6.32 18.15 -38.44
CA GLU A 819 5.31 19.21 -38.50
C GLU A 819 3.90 18.72 -38.14
N LEU A 820 3.57 17.49 -38.51
CA LEU A 820 2.28 16.85 -38.21
C LEU A 820 2.17 16.38 -36.75
N TYR A 821 3.28 16.33 -36.02
CA TYR A 821 3.29 15.79 -34.67
C TYR A 821 2.43 16.63 -33.74
N SER A 822 1.39 16.00 -33.22
CA SER A 822 0.62 16.48 -32.09
C SER A 822 0.31 15.30 -31.17
N TRP A 823 0.56 15.48 -29.88
CA TRP A 823 0.20 14.50 -28.88
C TRP A 823 -0.38 15.21 -27.65
N PRO A 824 -1.66 15.02 -27.33
CA PRO A 824 -2.31 15.74 -26.24
C PRO A 824 -1.53 15.65 -24.94
N GLY A 825 -1.35 16.80 -24.28
CA GLY A 825 -0.67 16.94 -23.00
C GLY A 825 0.83 16.62 -23.01
N ARG A 826 1.49 16.65 -24.18
CA ARG A 826 2.94 16.42 -24.31
C ARG A 826 3.62 17.51 -25.10
N PHE A 827 4.30 18.42 -24.37
CA PHE A 827 4.94 19.61 -24.96
C PHE A 827 3.98 20.39 -25.86
N GLU A 828 2.71 20.44 -25.44
CA GLU A 828 1.63 21.01 -26.22
C GLU A 828 1.56 22.51 -25.99
N HIS A 829 1.59 23.26 -27.08
CA HIS A 829 1.58 24.72 -27.05
C HIS A 829 0.28 25.23 -27.68
N ILE A 830 -0.58 25.82 -26.86
CA ILE A 830 -1.84 26.43 -27.28
C ILE A 830 -1.70 27.95 -27.22
N VAL A 831 -1.98 28.62 -28.34
CA VAL A 831 -1.99 30.08 -28.45
C VAL A 831 -3.44 30.55 -28.48
N ASP A 832 -3.87 31.24 -27.42
CA ASP A 832 -5.20 31.84 -27.24
C ASP A 832 -5.03 33.37 -27.23
N GLY A 833 -5.05 34.00 -28.42
CA GLY A 833 -4.76 35.42 -28.59
C GLY A 833 -3.35 35.80 -28.12
N HIS A 834 -3.26 36.56 -27.02
CA HIS A 834 -1.98 36.95 -26.38
C HIS A 834 -1.57 36.01 -25.22
N TYR A 835 -2.31 34.92 -25.01
CA TYR A 835 -2.02 33.92 -23.97
C TYR A 835 -1.34 32.70 -24.58
N GLN A 836 -0.22 32.30 -23.98
CA GLN A 836 0.56 31.14 -24.41
C GLN A 836 0.46 30.08 -23.30
N TRP A 837 -0.14 28.94 -23.62
CA TRP A 837 -0.31 27.82 -22.70
C TRP A 837 0.60 26.67 -23.11
N LEU A 838 1.51 26.30 -22.23
CA LEU A 838 2.48 25.23 -22.42
C LEU A 838 2.11 24.08 -21.49
N LEU A 839 1.70 22.95 -22.04
CA LEU A 839 1.19 21.81 -21.28
C LEU A 839 2.08 20.57 -21.44
N ASP A 840 2.53 19.99 -20.31
CA ASP A 840 3.18 18.67 -20.31
C ASP A 840 2.79 17.84 -19.08
N MET A 841 2.45 16.56 -19.30
CA MET A 841 2.14 15.60 -18.25
C MET A 841 3.42 15.07 -17.55
N ALA A 842 4.25 15.95 -17.02
CA ALA A 842 5.45 15.61 -16.28
C ALA A 842 5.15 15.37 -14.79
N HIS A 843 5.17 14.11 -14.38
CA HIS A 843 4.85 13.67 -13.01
C HIS A 843 6.05 12.98 -12.30
N ASN A 844 7.27 13.16 -12.80
CA ASN A 844 8.51 12.64 -12.19
C ASN A 844 9.67 13.63 -12.41
N ALA A 845 10.73 13.50 -11.62
CA ALA A 845 11.84 14.46 -11.60
C ALA A 845 12.49 14.69 -12.98
N LEU A 846 12.75 13.62 -13.75
CA LEU A 846 13.37 13.74 -15.07
C LEU A 846 12.45 14.42 -16.08
N SER A 847 11.16 14.05 -16.09
CA SER A 847 10.17 14.69 -16.98
C SER A 847 9.93 16.15 -16.61
N LEU A 848 9.89 16.49 -15.31
CA LEU A 848 9.70 17.88 -14.87
C LEU A 848 10.87 18.77 -15.26
N ARG A 849 12.10 18.26 -15.19
CA ARG A 849 13.27 18.99 -15.70
C ARG A 849 13.18 19.23 -17.21
N ALA A 850 12.69 18.24 -17.97
CA ALA A 850 12.52 18.39 -19.42
C ALA A 850 11.42 19.41 -19.77
N ALA A 851 10.29 19.37 -19.06
CA ALA A 851 9.20 20.35 -19.22
C ALA A 851 9.65 21.76 -18.86
N GLY A 852 10.38 21.91 -17.74
CA GLY A 852 10.94 23.20 -17.33
C GLY A 852 11.97 23.76 -18.33
N LYS A 853 12.88 22.92 -18.84
CA LYS A 853 13.81 23.34 -19.90
C LYS A 853 13.07 23.78 -21.17
N TRP A 854 12.06 23.02 -21.59
CA TRP A 854 11.25 23.40 -22.76
C TRP A 854 10.55 24.74 -22.56
N PHE A 855 10.01 25.00 -21.37
CA PHE A 855 9.43 26.29 -21.03
C PHE A 855 10.48 27.41 -21.12
N VAL A 856 11.67 27.23 -20.55
CA VAL A 856 12.79 28.19 -20.66
C VAL A 856 13.14 28.51 -22.11
N ASP A 857 13.25 27.48 -22.96
CA ASP A 857 13.61 27.64 -24.37
C ASP A 857 12.51 28.47 -25.09
N ALA A 858 11.23 28.15 -24.87
CA ALA A 858 10.09 28.88 -25.43
C ALA A 858 10.00 30.35 -24.94
N THR A 859 10.27 30.59 -23.66
CA THR A 859 10.29 31.95 -23.09
C THR A 859 11.44 32.78 -23.64
N SER A 860 12.63 32.19 -23.77
CA SER A 860 13.82 32.87 -24.28
C SER A 860 13.64 33.34 -25.73
N GLU A 861 13.02 32.50 -26.57
CA GLU A 861 12.64 32.88 -27.93
C GLU A 861 11.64 34.05 -27.95
N SER A 862 10.63 34.04 -27.09
CA SER A 862 9.65 35.14 -27.01
C SER A 862 10.27 36.45 -26.48
N GLN A 863 11.17 36.38 -25.50
CA GLN A 863 11.86 37.58 -24.98
C GLN A 863 12.75 38.23 -26.04
N SER A 864 13.35 37.43 -26.95
CA SER A 864 14.11 37.95 -28.09
C SER A 864 13.26 38.76 -29.08
N ASN A 865 11.93 38.55 -29.07
CA ASN A 865 10.95 39.29 -29.85
C ASN A 865 10.39 40.54 -29.11
N ASN A 866 11.08 41.04 -28.07
CA ASN A 866 10.74 42.24 -27.27
C ASN A 866 9.40 42.19 -26.49
N SER A 867 8.86 41.00 -26.20
CA SER A 867 7.69 40.84 -25.33
C SER A 867 8.11 40.43 -23.91
N ASN A 868 7.99 41.33 -22.92
CA ASN A 868 8.24 41.01 -21.52
C ASN A 868 6.96 40.52 -20.83
N LEU A 869 6.54 39.28 -21.16
CA LEU A 869 5.31 38.67 -20.64
C LEU A 869 5.54 38.03 -19.26
N PRO A 870 4.53 38.03 -18.36
CA PRO A 870 4.62 37.31 -17.09
C PRO A 870 4.66 35.79 -17.33
N ASN A 871 5.54 35.12 -16.59
CA ASN A 871 5.67 33.68 -16.56
C ASN A 871 4.89 33.11 -15.38
N ILE A 872 3.97 32.19 -15.65
CA ILE A 872 3.07 31.58 -14.68
C ILE A 872 3.29 30.07 -14.64
N LEU A 873 3.28 29.48 -13.45
CA LEU A 873 3.24 28.03 -13.25
C LEU A 873 1.86 27.64 -12.71
N ILE A 874 1.17 26.70 -13.35
CA ILE A 874 0.04 25.98 -12.77
C ILE A 874 0.49 24.55 -12.49
N PHE A 875 0.47 24.16 -11.21
CA PHE A 875 0.99 22.86 -10.78
C PHE A 875 0.02 22.14 -9.84
N SER A 876 -0.10 20.84 -10.03
CA SER A 876 -0.74 19.94 -9.07
C SER A 876 -0.22 18.52 -9.27
N GLN A 877 -0.12 17.76 -8.18
CA GLN A 877 0.37 16.39 -8.22
C GLN A 877 -0.33 15.51 -7.20
N VAL A 878 -0.74 14.31 -7.64
CA VAL A 878 -1.36 13.27 -6.80
C VAL A 878 -0.49 12.03 -6.91
N SER A 879 0.50 11.86 -6.03
CA SER A 879 1.33 10.65 -6.02
C SER A 879 1.98 10.41 -4.65
N GLU A 880 2.22 9.14 -4.29
CA GLU A 880 3.01 8.72 -3.10
C GLU A 880 4.50 9.17 -3.14
N ARG A 881 4.91 9.97 -4.12
CA ARG A 881 6.31 10.37 -4.36
C ARG A 881 6.64 11.65 -3.59
N ASP A 882 7.92 11.83 -3.25
CA ASP A 882 8.44 13.02 -2.59
C ASP A 882 8.18 14.30 -3.42
N HIS A 883 7.13 15.03 -3.04
CA HIS A 883 6.68 16.24 -3.70
C HIS A 883 7.69 17.39 -3.60
N GLU A 884 8.49 17.43 -2.53
CA GLU A 884 9.50 18.45 -2.32
C GLU A 884 10.62 18.29 -3.34
N THR A 885 11.07 17.05 -3.53
CA THR A 885 12.04 16.72 -4.57
C THR A 885 11.51 17.05 -5.97
N LEU A 886 10.23 16.83 -6.26
CA LEU A 886 9.64 17.16 -7.57
C LEU A 886 9.65 18.68 -7.84
N LEU A 887 9.16 19.49 -6.89
CA LEU A 887 9.12 20.95 -7.01
C LEU A 887 10.52 21.56 -7.10
N LYS A 888 11.46 21.10 -6.26
CA LYS A 888 12.86 21.56 -6.32
C LYS A 888 13.52 21.25 -7.66
N ASN A 889 13.22 20.09 -8.25
CA ASN A 889 13.75 19.75 -9.57
C ASN A 889 13.18 20.63 -10.70
N LEU A 890 11.89 20.92 -10.66
CA LEU A 890 11.27 21.85 -11.60
C LEU A 890 11.88 23.25 -11.43
N ALA A 891 11.92 23.78 -10.21
CA ALA A 891 12.47 25.10 -9.95
C ALA A 891 13.95 25.21 -10.36
N LYS A 892 14.76 24.19 -10.11
CA LYS A 892 16.15 24.15 -10.56
C LYS A 892 16.28 24.26 -12.08
N SER A 893 15.45 23.53 -12.84
CA SER A 893 15.50 23.60 -14.31
C SER A 893 15.18 24.98 -14.88
N ILE A 894 14.33 25.74 -14.17
CA ILE A 894 13.96 27.10 -14.54
C ILE A 894 15.08 28.09 -14.16
N GLN A 895 15.68 27.93 -12.97
CA GLN A 895 16.81 28.73 -12.49
C GLN A 895 18.05 28.59 -13.38
N ASP A 896 18.36 27.38 -13.83
CA ASP A 896 19.47 27.10 -14.76
C ASP A 896 19.28 27.86 -16.09
N GLY A 897 18.03 28.17 -16.46
CA GLY A 897 17.66 28.96 -17.63
C GLY A 897 17.59 30.48 -17.42
N HIS A 898 17.90 30.97 -16.21
CA HIS A 898 17.74 32.38 -15.82
C HIS A 898 16.33 32.97 -15.99
N ILE A 899 15.31 32.12 -16.10
CA ILE A 899 13.89 32.52 -16.09
C ILE A 899 13.35 32.39 -14.66
N LYS A 900 12.28 33.12 -14.35
CA LYS A 900 11.53 32.99 -13.09
C LYS A 900 10.05 32.93 -13.38
N PHE A 901 9.32 32.16 -12.58
CA PHE A 901 7.87 32.26 -12.50
C PHE A 901 7.52 33.41 -11.55
N GLN A 902 6.91 34.49 -12.07
CA GLN A 902 6.43 35.59 -11.25
C GLN A 902 5.21 35.15 -10.44
N TYR A 903 4.40 34.25 -11.01
CA TYR A 903 3.18 33.75 -10.43
C TYR A 903 3.18 32.21 -10.40
N VAL A 904 2.76 31.64 -9.28
CA VAL A 904 2.66 30.20 -9.09
C VAL A 904 1.29 29.86 -8.52
N ILE A 905 0.55 29.06 -9.26
CA ILE A 905 -0.82 28.68 -8.98
C ILE A 905 -0.84 27.19 -8.66
N PHE A 906 -1.22 26.86 -7.43
CA PHE A 906 -1.37 25.49 -6.96
C PHE A 906 -2.85 25.11 -6.95
N CYS A 907 -3.21 24.03 -7.66
CA CYS A 907 -4.62 23.65 -7.86
C CYS A 907 -4.99 22.41 -7.02
N THR A 908 -6.05 22.48 -6.22
CA THR A 908 -6.52 21.35 -5.37
C THR A 908 -7.35 20.30 -6.13
N LEU A 909 -7.71 20.58 -7.40
CA LEU A 909 -8.49 19.67 -8.27
C LEU A 909 -9.91 19.38 -7.74
N LEU A 910 -10.55 20.32 -7.05
CA LEU A 910 -11.97 20.22 -6.71
C LEU A 910 -12.82 20.27 -7.99
N GLU A 911 -13.84 19.42 -8.06
CA GLU A 911 -14.82 19.39 -9.16
C GLU A 911 -16.14 20.02 -8.69
N ARG A 912 -16.59 21.09 -9.35
CA ARG A 912 -17.95 21.62 -9.19
C ARG A 912 -18.86 20.97 -10.25
N GLN A 913 -20.10 20.70 -9.88
CA GLN A 913 -21.09 20.01 -10.73
C GLN A 913 -21.32 20.69 -12.09
N ASP A 914 -21.11 22.00 -12.17
CA ASP A 914 -21.33 22.81 -13.38
C ASP A 914 -20.11 22.86 -14.33
N ASP A 915 -18.92 22.43 -13.88
CA ASP A 915 -17.67 22.47 -14.67
C ASP A 915 -17.41 21.15 -15.45
N ILE A 916 -18.29 20.14 -15.33
CA ILE A 916 -18.05 18.79 -15.85
C ILE A 916 -18.64 18.62 -17.27
N PRO A 917 -17.83 18.29 -18.29
CA PRO A 917 -18.33 17.82 -19.59
C PRO A 917 -19.27 16.61 -19.45
N SER A 918 -20.42 16.62 -20.16
CA SER A 918 -21.38 15.50 -20.16
C SER A 918 -20.79 14.14 -20.55
N ASN A 919 -19.63 14.13 -21.22
CA ASN A 919 -18.97 12.92 -21.72
C ASN A 919 -17.88 12.37 -20.78
N ASP A 920 -17.68 12.99 -19.61
CA ASP A 920 -16.59 12.65 -18.68
C ASP A 920 -17.11 11.89 -17.45
N LEU A 921 -17.50 10.63 -17.67
CA LEU A 921 -17.94 9.69 -16.62
C LEU A 921 -16.76 8.96 -15.96
N ALA A 922 -15.54 9.06 -16.50
CA ALA A 922 -14.38 8.27 -16.05
C ALA A 922 -13.62 8.88 -14.84
N HIS A 923 -13.92 10.13 -14.46
CA HIS A 923 -13.19 10.87 -13.43
C HIS A 923 -13.98 11.22 -12.17
N ARG A 924 -15.26 10.82 -12.06
CA ARG A 924 -16.17 11.23 -10.96
C ARG A 924 -15.76 10.79 -9.54
N ASN A 925 -14.76 9.92 -9.36
CA ASN A 925 -14.37 9.37 -8.05
C ASN A 925 -12.84 9.32 -7.82
N LEU A 926 -12.11 10.40 -8.13
CA LEU A 926 -10.69 10.53 -7.77
C LEU A 926 -10.48 11.63 -6.71
N GLU A 927 -9.77 11.26 -5.64
CA GLU A 927 -9.44 12.12 -4.49
C GLU A 927 -8.96 13.52 -4.92
N SER A 928 -9.59 14.57 -4.39
CA SER A 928 -9.08 15.94 -4.47
C SER A 928 -7.77 16.01 -3.70
N VAL A 929 -6.82 16.84 -4.13
CA VAL A 929 -5.63 17.10 -3.31
C VAL A 929 -6.07 17.89 -2.09
N SER A 930 -5.70 17.43 -0.88
CA SER A 930 -6.04 18.17 0.34
C SER A 930 -5.46 19.59 0.29
N SER A 931 -6.18 20.55 0.89
CA SER A 931 -5.70 21.93 1.01
C SER A 931 -4.33 21.98 1.69
N GLU A 932 -4.08 21.10 2.66
CA GLU A 932 -2.82 20.96 3.40
C GLU A 932 -1.61 20.62 2.50
N ILE A 933 -1.78 19.74 1.50
CA ILE A 933 -0.71 19.42 0.55
C ILE A 933 -0.38 20.63 -0.33
N GLN A 934 -1.38 21.39 -0.76
CA GLN A 934 -1.15 22.59 -1.56
C GLN A 934 -0.52 23.73 -0.74
N GLU A 935 -0.89 23.87 0.53
CA GLU A 935 -0.21 24.78 1.47
C GLU A 935 1.27 24.40 1.66
N SER A 936 1.56 23.09 1.74
CA SER A 936 2.93 22.59 1.74
C SER A 936 3.68 22.94 0.44
N TYR A 937 3.04 22.82 -0.72
CA TYR A 937 3.65 23.22 -2.01
C TYR A 937 3.95 24.72 -2.05
N ALA A 938 3.01 25.54 -1.57
CA ALA A 938 3.21 26.98 -1.44
C ALA A 938 4.38 27.32 -0.51
N ALA A 939 4.49 26.66 0.64
CA ALA A 939 5.60 26.83 1.57
C ALA A 939 6.95 26.43 0.96
N ILE A 940 7.01 25.28 0.29
CA ILE A 940 8.22 24.80 -0.41
C ILE A 940 8.65 25.81 -1.49
N TRP A 941 7.71 26.26 -2.33
CA TRP A 941 8.04 27.20 -3.40
C TRP A 941 8.45 28.57 -2.87
N LYS A 942 7.80 29.08 -1.80
CA LYS A 942 8.26 30.30 -1.11
C LYS A 942 9.68 30.18 -0.55
N GLY A 943 10.07 28.98 -0.11
CA GLY A 943 11.44 28.69 0.29
C GLY A 943 12.45 28.73 -0.88
N ILE A 944 11.98 28.47 -2.10
CA ILE A 944 12.81 28.49 -3.32
C ILE A 944 12.90 29.89 -3.94
N ASP A 945 11.77 30.59 -4.09
CA ASP A 945 11.71 31.98 -4.54
C ASP A 945 10.71 32.77 -3.67
N SER A 946 11.25 33.59 -2.77
CA SER A 946 10.46 34.41 -1.85
C SER A 946 9.67 35.52 -2.55
N GLN A 947 10.11 35.93 -3.75
CA GLN A 947 9.51 37.00 -4.53
C GLN A 947 8.36 36.54 -5.43
N ALA A 948 8.19 35.23 -5.66
CA ALA A 948 7.09 34.70 -6.46
C ALA A 948 5.73 34.92 -5.77
N GLU A 949 4.72 35.42 -6.47
CA GLU A 949 3.35 35.50 -5.98
C GLU A 949 2.69 34.12 -6.09
N ILE A 950 2.12 33.63 -4.99
CA ILE A 950 1.55 32.27 -4.93
C ILE A 950 0.05 32.37 -4.66
N SER A 951 -0.76 31.68 -5.46
CA SER A 951 -2.19 31.48 -5.21
C SER A 951 -2.54 30.00 -5.11
N LEU A 952 -3.56 29.71 -4.31
CA LEU A 952 -4.15 28.37 -4.16
C LEU A 952 -5.55 28.42 -4.76
N GLU A 953 -5.77 27.66 -5.82
CA GLU A 953 -7.04 27.70 -6.57
C GLU A 953 -7.77 26.36 -6.42
N PRO A 954 -9.08 26.39 -6.08
CA PRO A 954 -9.80 25.18 -5.75
C PRO A 954 -10.06 24.31 -6.98
N THR A 955 -10.40 24.93 -8.12
CA THR A 955 -10.71 24.20 -9.36
C THR A 955 -9.68 24.49 -10.45
N ILE A 956 -9.62 23.61 -11.46
CA ILE A 956 -8.76 23.81 -12.64
C ILE A 956 -9.24 25.04 -13.43
N ASN A 957 -10.55 25.25 -13.50
CA ASN A 957 -11.14 26.43 -14.14
C ASN A 957 -10.70 27.72 -13.41
N ASP A 958 -10.79 27.77 -12.08
CA ASP A 958 -10.33 28.91 -11.28
C ASP A 958 -8.83 29.19 -11.52
N ALA A 959 -8.00 28.15 -11.56
CA ALA A 959 -6.57 28.30 -11.87
C ALA A 959 -6.31 28.90 -13.26
N LEU A 960 -7.06 28.46 -14.28
CA LEU A 960 -6.97 29.03 -15.63
C LEU A 960 -7.48 30.48 -15.67
N GLN A 961 -8.56 30.81 -14.96
CA GLN A 961 -9.09 32.17 -14.89
C GLN A 961 -8.15 33.13 -14.15
N SER A 962 -7.51 32.68 -13.07
CA SER A 962 -6.49 33.46 -12.36
C SER A 962 -5.29 33.77 -13.25
N ALA A 963 -4.81 32.78 -14.00
CA ALA A 963 -3.78 33.01 -15.02
C ALA A 963 -4.26 34.01 -16.09
N LYS A 964 -5.45 33.82 -16.68
CA LYS A 964 -6.01 34.75 -17.69
C LYS A 964 -6.15 36.18 -17.16
N THR A 965 -6.51 36.34 -15.89
CA THR A 965 -6.61 37.65 -15.23
C THR A 965 -5.25 38.34 -15.15
N ILE A 966 -4.20 37.62 -14.72
CA ILE A 966 -2.82 38.12 -14.71
C ILE A 966 -2.37 38.50 -16.12
N GLY A 967 -2.62 37.63 -17.10
CA GLY A 967 -2.27 37.88 -18.50
C GLY A 967 -2.99 39.10 -19.09
N THR A 968 -4.28 39.28 -18.78
CA THR A 968 -5.06 40.44 -19.24
C THR A 968 -4.45 41.76 -18.74
N GLN A 969 -4.03 41.80 -17.47
CA GLN A 969 -3.43 42.98 -16.87
C GLN A 969 -2.06 43.34 -17.49
N ALA A 970 -1.31 42.34 -17.96
CA ALA A 970 0.01 42.50 -18.54
C ALA A 970 0.02 42.58 -20.09
N GLY A 971 -1.13 42.44 -20.75
CA GLY A 971 -1.22 42.40 -22.21
C GLY A 971 -0.77 41.07 -22.85
N GLY A 972 -0.72 39.99 -22.07
CA GLY A 972 -0.36 38.62 -22.48
C GLY A 972 0.28 37.83 -21.34
N MET A 973 0.52 36.53 -21.52
CA MET A 973 1.25 35.69 -20.54
C MET A 973 1.85 34.43 -21.18
N GLN A 974 2.81 33.82 -20.48
CA GLN A 974 3.25 32.45 -20.74
C GLN A 974 3.01 31.58 -19.50
N THR A 975 2.28 30.49 -19.67
CA THR A 975 1.87 29.63 -18.56
C THR A 975 2.30 28.18 -18.78
N LEU A 976 3.09 27.63 -17.86
CA LEU A 976 3.39 26.20 -17.80
C LEU A 976 2.34 25.48 -16.96
N ILE A 977 1.61 24.52 -17.55
CA ILE A 977 0.70 23.61 -16.85
C ILE A 977 1.35 22.23 -16.81
N THR A 978 1.71 21.76 -15.63
CA THR A 978 2.41 20.47 -15.48
C THR A 978 2.08 19.75 -14.18
N GLY A 979 2.31 18.44 -14.14
CA GLY A 979 2.10 17.58 -12.98
C GLY A 979 1.23 16.37 -13.31
N THR A 980 0.14 16.21 -12.57
CA THR A 980 -0.81 15.09 -12.72
C THR A 980 -1.56 15.13 -14.06
N SER A 981 -1.90 13.95 -14.58
CA SER A 981 -2.67 13.80 -15.82
C SER A 981 -4.03 14.48 -15.77
N ARG A 982 -4.66 14.52 -14.59
CA ARG A 982 -5.97 15.15 -14.36
C ARG A 982 -5.93 16.67 -14.60
N LEU A 983 -4.89 17.33 -14.08
CA LEU A 983 -4.70 18.77 -14.26
C LEU A 983 -4.54 19.09 -15.75
N VAL A 984 -3.62 18.39 -16.42
CA VAL A 984 -3.31 18.65 -17.82
C VAL A 984 -4.49 18.29 -18.72
N GLY A 985 -5.11 17.11 -18.53
CA GLY A 985 -6.25 16.65 -19.34
C GLY A 985 -7.45 17.58 -19.26
N HIS A 986 -7.87 17.96 -18.06
CA HIS A 986 -9.01 18.87 -17.91
C HIS A 986 -8.66 20.30 -18.36
N ALA A 987 -7.44 20.78 -18.13
CA ALA A 987 -7.01 22.06 -18.68
C ALA A 987 -7.10 22.09 -20.21
N LEU A 988 -6.71 21.00 -20.89
CA LEU A 988 -6.88 20.88 -22.35
C LEU A 988 -8.34 20.97 -22.77
N CYS A 989 -9.26 20.27 -22.09
CA CYS A 989 -10.69 20.35 -22.37
C CYS A 989 -11.21 21.79 -22.32
N LEU A 990 -10.84 22.53 -21.28
CA LEU A 990 -11.31 23.90 -21.07
C LEU A 990 -10.68 24.88 -22.06
N LEU A 991 -9.41 24.69 -22.41
CA LEU A 991 -8.71 25.55 -23.38
C LEU A 991 -9.20 25.34 -24.81
N HIS A 992 -9.50 24.10 -25.22
CA HIS A 992 -10.03 23.81 -26.56
C HIS A 992 -11.51 24.19 -26.76
N ARG A 993 -12.29 24.34 -25.68
CA ARG A 993 -13.71 24.77 -25.73
C ARG A 993 -13.91 26.24 -26.07
N VAL A 994 -12.86 27.06 -26.09
CA VAL A 994 -12.97 28.49 -26.37
C VAL A 994 -13.29 28.77 -27.85
N ASP A 995 -13.16 27.77 -28.73
CA ASP A 995 -13.44 27.85 -30.18
C ASP A 995 -14.59 26.93 -30.67
N SER A 996 -15.59 26.62 -29.83
CA SER A 996 -16.82 25.92 -30.27
C SER A 996 -18.07 26.77 -30.16
#